data_AF-A0A9D8MY04-F1
#
_entry.id   AF-A0A9D8MY04-F1
#
_cell.length_a   1.000
_cell.length_b   1.000
_cell.length_c   1.000
_cell.angle_alpha   90.00
_cell.angle_beta   90.00
_cell.angle_gamma   90.00
#
_symmetry.space_group_name_H-M   'P 1'
#
loop_
_entity.id
_entity.type
_entity.pdbx_description
1 polymer ?
#
loop_
_entity_poly.entity_id
_entity_poly.type
_entity_poly.pdbx_seq_one_letter_code
_entity_poly.pdbx_strand_id
1 'polypeptide(L)'
;MAYNDYTLTVTQIPDEAFRGRSLTSVTIPDTVTSIGYLAVEYNPNLSELTIGNSVTTIGGHAFQNCMELGMVVIPASVTTLGDNAFEGCNSLASVYFEGDAPTAGSNVFLSANRSVIYYGSGTTGWTDPWCDRPAVEIDGVLITDQPQSQTVNVGSTVNFSVTAGGFGALSYQWYKDGSAIAGATSSRYTINNAKASDAGSYTVEVSSADKSVPSDEAVLEVLENSVGDVVTVDNVRYTILTEDTVKVSGFESSIGSDIVIEGAIVLGDQSYSVVEIGNRAFNNCQNLQHVVINDGVTKIADQAFFSCRNLLTVEMPDSVVYIGGDGFYGCSSLVSAPLPNYITYLGDAMFGSCTSLQEIIIPATVSEIRAGFAGDCRSLTNLVIGENVTTIAWNAFNDCSSLTTVTIPEKVNFIGLTSFIRCTSLETVEILGPVTTVREQAFAFCPNLEGIYFAGDAPANWYANTLEDTDMVTIYYNEGTSGWTNPWYGRPAIVNHGDGLKFTWATPAPIYAGTPLGAEQLNATVNVPGSFKYSPGFGTILDAGTYVLNAAFTPEDPNYKSVSGAVMLEVLPLGLAYTYNANGTATVSGIGTLSEETEIEIPETVEYNGEIYSVTAIGEAAFKDNTTLTHVQIPDSVTSIGSEAFRGCTNLQEMIMPNSVTRINWAA
;
A
#
# COMPACT_ATOMS: atom_id res chain seq x y z
N MET A 1 -14.60 -36.96 -35.66
CA MET A 1 -14.72 -36.17 -36.91
C MET A 1 -13.89 -34.92 -36.68
N ALA A 2 -12.73 -34.82 -37.32
CA ALA A 2 -11.90 -33.62 -37.27
C ALA A 2 -12.55 -32.55 -38.15
N TYR A 3 -12.83 -31.38 -37.58
CA TYR A 3 -13.23 -30.21 -38.34
C TYR A 3 -11.94 -29.66 -38.97
N ASN A 4 -11.86 -29.66 -40.30
CA ASN A 4 -10.77 -29.00 -41.01
C ASN A 4 -10.96 -27.49 -40.87
N ASP A 5 -10.00 -26.81 -40.23
CA ASP A 5 -9.86 -25.35 -40.26
C ASP A 5 -9.50 -24.92 -41.68
N TYR A 6 -10.52 -24.59 -42.48
CA TYR A 6 -10.35 -23.75 -43.65
C TYR A 6 -10.30 -22.30 -43.16
N THR A 7 -9.10 -21.73 -43.01
CA THR A 7 -8.96 -20.28 -42.88
C THR A 7 -9.38 -19.64 -44.20
N LEU A 8 -10.62 -19.13 -44.27
CA LEU A 8 -11.08 -18.29 -45.36
C LEU A 8 -10.23 -17.01 -45.38
N THR A 9 -9.43 -16.83 -46.43
CA THR A 9 -8.71 -15.58 -46.66
C THR A 9 -9.73 -14.49 -47.03
N VAL A 10 -9.81 -13.43 -46.23
CA VAL A 10 -10.70 -12.29 -46.50
C VAL A 10 -10.10 -11.47 -47.63
N THR A 11 -10.83 -11.38 -48.75
CA THR A 11 -10.40 -10.63 -49.94
C THR A 11 -11.15 -9.31 -50.14
N GLN A 12 -12.24 -9.10 -49.42
CA GLN A 12 -13.04 -7.86 -49.49
C GLN A 12 -13.64 -7.57 -48.12
N ILE A 13 -13.80 -6.29 -47.77
CA ILE A 13 -14.68 -5.87 -46.67
C ILE A 13 -16.05 -5.55 -47.28
N PRO A 14 -17.12 -6.30 -46.94
CA PRO A 14 -18.45 -6.04 -47.47
C PRO A 14 -19.03 -4.70 -47.05
N ASP A 15 -20.08 -4.28 -47.74
CA ASP A 15 -20.87 -3.11 -47.37
C ASP A 15 -21.39 -3.22 -45.94
N GLU A 16 -21.36 -2.11 -45.20
CA GLU A 16 -21.86 -1.98 -43.83
C GLU A 16 -21.24 -2.92 -42.77
N ALA A 17 -20.16 -3.65 -43.09
CA ALA A 17 -19.62 -4.73 -42.26
C ALA A 17 -19.36 -4.35 -40.79
N PHE A 18 -18.88 -3.13 -40.55
CA PHE A 18 -18.48 -2.60 -39.24
C PHE A 18 -19.13 -1.26 -38.91
N ARG A 19 -20.30 -0.98 -39.50
CA ARG A 19 -21.05 0.26 -39.28
C ARG A 19 -21.49 0.41 -37.83
N GLY A 20 -21.11 1.52 -37.17
CA GLY A 20 -21.60 1.88 -35.84
C GLY A 20 -21.21 0.90 -34.73
N ARG A 21 -19.95 0.45 -34.70
CA ARG A 21 -19.46 -0.59 -33.76
C ARG A 21 -18.61 -0.04 -32.59
N SER A 22 -18.43 1.29 -32.49
CA SER A 22 -17.59 1.95 -31.47
C SER A 22 -16.13 1.47 -31.48
N LEU A 23 -15.61 1.15 -32.67
CA LEU A 23 -14.22 0.73 -32.85
C LEU A 23 -13.25 1.85 -32.48
N THR A 24 -12.11 1.47 -31.88
CA THR A 24 -10.98 2.38 -31.58
C THR A 24 -9.81 2.19 -32.55
N SER A 25 -9.66 0.98 -33.10
CA SER A 25 -8.65 0.67 -34.12
C SER A 25 -9.18 -0.29 -35.19
N VAL A 26 -8.68 -0.17 -36.42
CA VAL A 26 -8.98 -1.06 -37.55
C VAL A 26 -7.70 -1.36 -38.34
N THR A 27 -7.39 -2.64 -38.52
CA THR A 27 -6.30 -3.09 -39.40
C THR A 27 -6.87 -3.93 -40.54
N ILE A 28 -6.76 -3.43 -41.77
CA ILE A 28 -7.20 -4.12 -42.99
C ILE A 28 -6.00 -4.87 -43.57
N PRO A 29 -6.04 -6.21 -43.68
CA PRO A 29 -4.89 -6.99 -44.11
C PRO A 29 -4.61 -6.86 -45.61
N ASP A 30 -3.37 -7.13 -46.01
CA ASP A 30 -2.91 -7.09 -47.42
C ASP A 30 -3.64 -8.05 -48.35
N THR A 31 -4.44 -8.99 -47.84
CA THR A 31 -5.25 -9.88 -48.66
C THR A 31 -6.52 -9.22 -49.20
N VAL A 32 -6.94 -8.09 -48.62
CA VAL A 32 -8.14 -7.35 -49.01
C VAL A 32 -7.86 -6.45 -50.21
N THR A 33 -8.71 -6.53 -51.23
CA THR A 33 -8.61 -5.71 -52.44
C THR A 33 -9.63 -4.58 -52.51
N SER A 34 -10.70 -4.61 -51.71
CA SER A 34 -11.72 -3.55 -51.71
C SER A 34 -12.42 -3.40 -50.37
N ILE A 35 -12.77 -2.15 -50.04
CA ILE A 35 -13.55 -1.77 -48.86
C ILE A 35 -14.92 -1.29 -49.34
N GLY A 36 -15.99 -1.91 -48.84
CA GLY A 36 -17.36 -1.67 -49.27
C GLY A 36 -17.95 -0.32 -48.86
N TYR A 37 -19.14 -0.04 -49.38
CA TYR A 37 -19.96 1.12 -49.03
C TYR A 37 -20.33 1.09 -47.54
N LEU A 38 -20.15 2.21 -46.82
CA LEU A 38 -20.42 2.33 -45.37
C LEU A 38 -19.69 1.31 -44.48
N ALA A 39 -18.62 0.67 -44.98
CA ALA A 39 -18.02 -0.49 -44.32
C ALA A 39 -17.61 -0.26 -42.86
N VAL A 40 -17.15 0.94 -42.50
CA VAL A 40 -16.67 1.34 -41.16
C VAL A 40 -17.31 2.66 -40.70
N GLU A 41 -18.45 3.04 -41.28
CA GLU A 41 -19.13 4.30 -40.98
C GLU A 41 -19.55 4.40 -39.48
N TYR A 42 -19.59 5.61 -38.92
CA TYR A 42 -20.09 5.91 -37.57
C TYR A 42 -19.32 5.22 -36.43
N ASN A 43 -17.99 5.19 -36.51
CA ASN A 43 -17.13 4.78 -35.40
C ASN A 43 -16.42 6.02 -34.81
N PRO A 44 -17.07 6.78 -33.91
CA PRO A 44 -16.56 8.09 -33.50
C PRO A 44 -15.23 8.04 -32.76
N ASN A 45 -14.93 6.93 -32.08
CA ASN A 45 -13.71 6.74 -31.28
C ASN A 45 -12.56 6.09 -32.08
N LEU A 46 -12.74 5.88 -33.40
CA LEU A 46 -11.72 5.24 -34.22
C LEU A 46 -10.55 6.21 -34.41
N SER A 47 -9.43 5.93 -33.75
CA SER A 47 -8.22 6.76 -33.79
C SER A 47 -7.09 6.13 -34.61
N GLU A 48 -7.11 4.80 -34.81
CA GLU A 48 -6.08 4.06 -35.55
C GLU A 48 -6.66 3.31 -36.76
N LEU A 49 -6.11 3.53 -37.95
CA LEU A 49 -6.51 2.85 -39.18
C LEU A 49 -5.28 2.44 -40.01
N THR A 50 -5.17 1.15 -40.32
CA THR A 50 -4.20 0.61 -41.29
C THR A 50 -4.94 0.01 -42.48
N ILE A 51 -4.55 0.42 -43.70
CA ILE A 51 -5.12 -0.08 -44.96
C ILE A 51 -4.08 -0.97 -45.64
N GLY A 52 -4.47 -2.20 -46.00
CA GLY A 52 -3.56 -3.15 -46.65
C GLY A 52 -3.15 -2.73 -48.06
N ASN A 53 -1.94 -3.13 -48.46
CA ASN A 53 -1.26 -2.70 -49.68
C ASN A 53 -1.85 -3.27 -50.99
N SER A 54 -2.88 -4.12 -50.90
CA SER A 54 -3.60 -4.64 -52.08
C SER A 54 -4.95 -3.95 -52.30
N VAL A 55 -5.38 -3.04 -51.42
CA VAL A 55 -6.68 -2.37 -51.54
C VAL A 55 -6.65 -1.44 -52.75
N THR A 56 -7.55 -1.65 -53.71
CA THR A 56 -7.67 -0.81 -54.91
C THR A 56 -8.82 0.18 -54.84
N THR A 57 -9.81 -0.07 -53.98
CA THR A 57 -11.04 0.71 -53.91
C THR A 57 -11.49 0.91 -52.48
N ILE A 58 -11.73 2.16 -52.11
CA ILE A 58 -12.42 2.56 -50.87
C ILE A 58 -13.82 3.04 -51.26
N GLY A 59 -14.85 2.32 -50.80
CA GLY A 59 -16.24 2.59 -51.13
C GLY A 59 -16.76 3.93 -50.60
N GLY A 60 -17.91 4.36 -51.13
CA GLY A 60 -18.56 5.58 -50.66
C GLY A 60 -18.92 5.47 -49.18
N HIS A 61 -18.75 6.56 -48.43
CA HIS A 61 -19.00 6.66 -46.99
C HIS A 61 -18.24 5.62 -46.14
N ALA A 62 -17.22 4.93 -46.68
CA ALA A 62 -16.59 3.78 -46.03
C ALA A 62 -16.09 4.09 -44.61
N PHE A 63 -15.59 5.29 -44.36
CA PHE A 63 -15.08 5.76 -43.06
C PHE A 63 -15.78 7.05 -42.59
N GLN A 64 -16.98 7.35 -43.09
CA GLN A 64 -17.67 8.58 -42.69
C GLN A 64 -17.97 8.59 -41.18
N ASN A 65 -17.83 9.76 -40.56
CA ASN A 65 -18.01 10.02 -39.12
C ASN A 65 -17.06 9.24 -38.18
N CYS A 66 -15.85 8.90 -38.65
CA CYS A 66 -14.75 8.44 -37.78
C CYS A 66 -14.05 9.65 -37.14
N MET A 67 -14.70 10.22 -36.12
CA MET A 67 -14.40 11.59 -35.64
C MET A 67 -13.03 11.76 -34.97
N GLU A 68 -12.48 10.70 -34.36
CA GLU A 68 -11.15 10.70 -33.71
C GLU A 68 -9.99 10.32 -34.63
N LEU A 69 -10.26 9.96 -35.90
CA LEU A 69 -9.21 9.54 -36.83
C LEU A 69 -8.32 10.74 -37.18
N GLY A 70 -7.10 10.78 -36.66
CA GLY A 70 -6.18 11.91 -36.79
C GLY A 70 -5.33 11.90 -38.06
N MET A 71 -5.00 10.71 -38.56
CA MET A 71 -4.13 10.51 -39.71
C MET A 71 -4.56 9.27 -40.50
N VAL A 72 -4.36 9.28 -41.82
CA VAL A 72 -4.54 8.08 -42.65
C VAL A 72 -3.45 7.98 -43.71
N VAL A 73 -3.00 6.75 -43.97
CA VAL A 73 -2.13 6.42 -45.12
C VAL A 73 -2.97 5.67 -46.14
N ILE A 74 -3.02 6.17 -47.36
CA ILE A 74 -3.69 5.58 -48.52
C ILE A 74 -2.62 4.88 -49.37
N PRO A 75 -2.61 3.54 -49.44
CA PRO A 75 -1.61 2.78 -50.18
C PRO A 75 -1.62 3.10 -51.68
N ALA A 76 -0.46 2.93 -52.32
CA ALA A 76 -0.28 3.23 -53.76
C ALA A 76 -1.21 2.42 -54.68
N SER A 77 -1.72 1.28 -54.21
CA SER A 77 -2.67 0.43 -54.92
C SER A 77 -4.07 1.05 -55.04
N VAL A 78 -4.43 2.01 -54.19
CA VAL A 78 -5.77 2.60 -54.16
C VAL A 78 -5.93 3.53 -55.37
N THR A 79 -6.77 3.12 -56.32
CA THR A 79 -7.05 3.89 -57.53
C THR A 79 -8.38 4.63 -57.47
N THR A 80 -9.22 4.34 -56.48
CA THR A 80 -10.59 4.88 -56.38
C THR A 80 -11.02 5.14 -54.94
N LEU A 81 -11.50 6.36 -54.68
CA LEU A 81 -12.19 6.76 -53.46
C LEU A 81 -13.64 7.10 -53.79
N GLY A 82 -14.60 6.47 -53.11
CA GLY A 82 -16.03 6.72 -53.31
C GLY A 82 -16.50 8.05 -52.70
N ASP A 83 -17.73 8.43 -53.04
CA ASP A 83 -18.38 9.63 -52.51
C ASP A 83 -18.37 9.61 -50.97
N ASN A 84 -18.02 10.74 -50.34
CA ASN A 84 -18.07 10.92 -48.89
C ASN A 84 -17.21 9.93 -48.07
N ALA A 85 -16.22 9.26 -48.68
CA ALA A 85 -15.49 8.16 -48.04
C ALA A 85 -14.90 8.48 -46.65
N PHE A 86 -14.47 9.73 -46.41
CA PHE A 86 -13.95 10.22 -45.13
C PHE A 86 -14.69 11.49 -44.65
N GLU A 87 -15.96 11.66 -45.02
CA GLU A 87 -16.75 12.80 -44.54
C GLU A 87 -16.90 12.75 -43.01
N GLY A 88 -16.80 13.89 -42.34
CA GLY A 88 -17.04 13.97 -40.89
C GLY A 88 -15.90 13.41 -40.01
N CYS A 89 -14.77 13.03 -40.60
CA CYS A 89 -13.53 12.74 -39.88
C CYS A 89 -12.90 14.04 -39.37
N ASN A 90 -13.52 14.66 -38.37
CA ASN A 90 -13.23 16.03 -37.94
C ASN A 90 -11.82 16.23 -37.35
N SER A 91 -11.21 15.17 -36.81
CA SER A 91 -9.84 15.21 -36.27
C SER A 91 -8.77 14.94 -37.32
N LEU A 92 -9.14 14.54 -38.54
CA LEU A 92 -8.20 14.16 -39.59
C LEU A 92 -7.37 15.37 -40.00
N ALA A 93 -6.11 15.36 -39.61
CA ALA A 93 -5.15 16.43 -39.85
C ALA A 93 -4.24 16.13 -41.06
N SER A 94 -3.96 14.85 -41.31
CA SER A 94 -3.00 14.44 -42.35
C SER A 94 -3.48 13.21 -43.11
N VAL A 95 -3.39 13.27 -44.45
CA VAL A 95 -3.72 12.15 -45.35
C VAL A 95 -2.53 11.94 -46.28
N TYR A 96 -1.84 10.82 -46.15
CA TYR A 96 -0.67 10.48 -46.96
C TYR A 96 -1.08 9.56 -48.10
N PHE A 97 -0.75 9.91 -49.34
CA PHE A 97 -0.95 9.05 -50.50
C PHE A 97 0.39 8.56 -51.05
N GLU A 98 0.56 7.24 -51.08
CA GLU A 98 1.81 6.62 -51.54
C GLU A 98 1.92 6.50 -53.08
N GLY A 99 0.83 6.75 -53.81
CA GLY A 99 0.75 6.61 -55.27
C GLY A 99 0.22 7.85 -56.00
N ASP A 100 -0.12 7.68 -57.28
CA ASP A 100 -0.81 8.70 -58.07
C ASP A 100 -2.17 9.07 -57.46
N ALA A 101 -2.67 10.27 -57.75
CA ALA A 101 -3.96 10.72 -57.25
C ALA A 101 -5.09 9.78 -57.71
N PRO A 102 -5.84 9.15 -56.79
CA PRO A 102 -6.93 8.26 -57.18
C PRO A 102 -8.09 9.03 -57.80
N THR A 103 -8.94 8.32 -58.54
CA THR A 103 -10.24 8.90 -58.93
C THR A 103 -11.09 9.07 -57.68
N ALA A 104 -11.42 10.31 -57.34
CA ALA A 104 -12.18 10.66 -56.15
C ALA A 104 -13.63 10.99 -56.48
N GLY A 105 -14.55 10.47 -55.65
CA GLY A 105 -15.96 10.84 -55.62
C GLY A 105 -16.19 12.25 -55.09
N SER A 106 -17.45 12.63 -54.97
CA SER A 106 -17.87 13.90 -54.38
C SER A 106 -17.62 13.90 -52.87
N ASN A 107 -17.24 15.04 -52.31
CA ASN A 107 -17.22 15.26 -50.85
C ASN A 107 -16.34 14.29 -50.03
N VAL A 108 -15.30 13.68 -50.63
CA VAL A 108 -14.46 12.66 -49.96
C VAL A 108 -14.03 13.07 -48.56
N PHE A 109 -13.58 14.31 -48.36
CA PHE A 109 -13.13 14.84 -47.07
C PHE A 109 -14.07 15.92 -46.50
N LEU A 110 -15.34 15.98 -46.91
CA LEU A 110 -16.26 17.00 -46.39
C LEU A 110 -16.28 17.01 -44.85
N SER A 111 -16.24 18.19 -44.23
CA SER A 111 -16.14 18.38 -42.77
C SER A 111 -14.81 17.97 -42.09
N ALA A 112 -13.85 17.33 -42.78
CA ALA A 112 -12.51 17.06 -42.26
C ALA A 112 -11.57 18.29 -42.34
N ASN A 113 -12.05 19.48 -41.97
CA ASN A 113 -11.50 20.78 -42.39
C ASN A 113 -10.02 21.05 -42.02
N ARG A 114 -9.41 20.22 -41.18
CA ARG A 114 -8.00 20.31 -40.77
C ARG A 114 -7.07 19.49 -41.67
N SER A 115 -7.60 18.67 -42.57
CA SER A 115 -6.82 17.69 -43.32
C SER A 115 -5.97 18.36 -44.41
N VAL A 116 -4.67 18.11 -44.36
CA VAL A 116 -3.73 18.37 -45.46
C VAL A 116 -3.43 17.06 -46.17
N ILE A 117 -3.45 17.10 -47.51
CA ILE A 117 -3.10 15.96 -48.35
C ILE A 117 -1.61 16.01 -48.62
N TYR A 118 -0.91 14.92 -48.35
CA TYR A 118 0.51 14.74 -48.60
C TYR A 118 0.73 13.66 -49.65
N TYR A 119 1.53 13.95 -50.67
CA TYR A 119 1.81 13.01 -51.76
C TYR A 119 3.30 12.99 -52.13
N GLY A 120 3.77 11.86 -52.65
CA GLY A 120 5.19 11.63 -52.90
C GLY A 120 5.70 12.28 -54.17
N SER A 121 6.97 12.68 -54.17
CA SER A 121 7.61 13.24 -55.35
C SER A 121 7.60 12.28 -56.53
N GLY A 122 7.19 12.76 -57.70
CA GLY A 122 7.09 11.95 -58.93
C GLY A 122 5.75 11.25 -59.16
N THR A 123 4.79 11.39 -58.23
CA THR A 123 3.39 10.98 -58.47
C THR A 123 2.64 12.01 -59.31
N THR A 124 1.56 11.58 -59.97
CA THR A 124 0.80 12.35 -60.97
C THR A 124 -0.68 12.44 -60.61
N GLY A 125 -1.42 13.38 -61.24
CA GLY A 125 -2.86 13.53 -61.06
C GLY A 125 -3.30 14.47 -59.93
N TRP A 126 -2.36 15.02 -59.16
CA TRP A 126 -2.63 15.97 -58.08
C TRP A 126 -2.97 17.37 -58.58
N THR A 127 -3.88 18.05 -57.89
CA THR A 127 -4.17 19.49 -58.00
C THR A 127 -4.01 20.13 -56.63
N ASP A 128 -3.81 21.45 -56.54
CA ASP A 128 -3.88 22.15 -55.25
C ASP A 128 -4.93 23.26 -55.34
N PRO A 129 -6.06 23.15 -54.62
CA PRO A 129 -6.45 22.03 -53.76
C PRO A 129 -6.80 20.75 -54.53
N TRP A 130 -6.72 19.58 -53.88
CA TRP A 130 -7.29 18.31 -54.34
C TRP A 130 -8.38 17.87 -53.36
N CYS A 131 -9.57 17.50 -53.88
CA CYS A 131 -10.76 17.21 -53.07
C CYS A 131 -11.06 18.29 -52.00
N ASP A 132 -10.95 19.57 -52.38
CA ASP A 132 -11.14 20.74 -51.52
C ASP A 132 -10.20 20.81 -50.30
N ARG A 133 -9.02 20.18 -50.40
CA ARG A 133 -7.96 20.25 -49.38
C ARG A 133 -6.61 20.68 -49.94
N PRO A 134 -5.79 21.38 -49.14
CA PRO A 134 -4.43 21.70 -49.52
C PRO A 134 -3.66 20.42 -49.84
N ALA A 135 -2.98 20.40 -50.99
CA ALA A 135 -2.18 19.26 -51.42
C ALA A 135 -0.70 19.64 -51.48
N VAL A 136 0.12 18.95 -50.69
CA VAL A 136 1.53 19.26 -50.48
C VAL A 136 2.40 18.06 -50.88
N GLU A 137 3.32 18.30 -51.80
CA GLU A 137 4.35 17.32 -52.16
C GLU A 137 5.37 17.19 -51.01
N ILE A 138 5.71 15.95 -50.63
CA ILE A 138 6.74 15.66 -49.62
C ILE A 138 7.75 14.63 -50.13
N ASP A 139 8.97 14.70 -49.62
CA ASP A 139 10.04 13.75 -49.90
C ASP A 139 10.09 12.67 -48.80
N GLY A 140 9.12 11.75 -48.85
CA GLY A 140 9.12 10.52 -48.04
C GLY A 140 8.58 10.67 -46.62
N VAL A 141 9.28 11.43 -45.78
CA VAL A 141 9.01 11.58 -44.34
C VAL A 141 8.85 13.05 -43.99
N LEU A 142 7.85 13.37 -43.17
CA LEU A 142 7.57 14.72 -42.67
C LEU A 142 7.35 14.69 -41.15
N ILE A 143 8.19 15.42 -40.42
CA ILE A 143 7.97 15.71 -39.00
C ILE A 143 7.09 16.96 -38.89
N THR A 144 5.94 16.85 -38.25
CA THR A 144 4.96 17.93 -38.09
C THR A 144 5.01 18.57 -36.71
N ASP A 145 5.33 17.79 -35.67
CA ASP A 145 5.59 18.31 -34.32
C ASP A 145 6.97 17.87 -33.85
N GLN A 146 7.81 18.85 -33.55
CA GLN A 146 9.19 18.63 -33.08
C GLN A 146 9.22 18.35 -31.57
N PRO A 147 10.20 17.58 -31.07
CA PRO A 147 10.42 17.49 -29.64
C PRO A 147 10.70 18.87 -29.03
N GLN A 148 10.26 19.09 -27.81
CA GLN A 148 10.39 20.37 -27.11
C GLN A 148 11.44 20.28 -26.02
N SER A 149 12.29 21.31 -25.91
CA SER A 149 13.24 21.47 -24.80
C SER A 149 12.51 21.55 -23.45
N GLN A 150 13.13 21.00 -22.41
CA GLN A 150 12.55 20.92 -21.07
C GLN A 150 13.62 21.26 -20.02
N THR A 151 13.21 22.00 -18.99
CA THR A 151 13.99 22.20 -17.76
C THR A 151 13.21 21.55 -16.62
N VAL A 152 13.80 20.57 -15.95
CA VAL A 152 13.17 19.81 -14.85
C VAL A 152 14.11 19.71 -13.66
N ASN A 153 13.57 19.39 -12.49
CA ASN A 153 14.41 19.04 -11.34
C ASN A 153 14.80 17.56 -11.38
N VAL A 154 15.92 17.21 -10.73
CA VAL A 154 16.34 15.83 -10.48
C VAL A 154 15.17 15.01 -9.91
N GLY A 155 14.99 13.80 -10.45
CA GLY A 155 13.92 12.87 -10.08
C GLY A 155 12.61 13.03 -10.85
N SER A 156 12.47 14.09 -11.64
CA SER A 156 11.28 14.28 -12.48
C SER A 156 11.19 13.26 -13.61
N THR A 157 9.98 12.98 -14.08
CA THR A 157 9.77 12.25 -15.34
C THR A 157 9.82 13.24 -16.52
N VAL A 158 10.63 12.92 -17.53
CA VAL A 158 10.76 13.72 -18.77
C VAL A 158 10.16 12.94 -19.92
N ASN A 159 9.35 13.60 -20.75
CA ASN A 159 8.77 12.99 -21.94
C ASN A 159 9.13 13.81 -23.17
N PHE A 160 9.98 13.26 -24.04
CA PHE A 160 10.17 13.77 -25.39
C PHE A 160 9.23 13.04 -26.35
N SER A 161 8.61 13.77 -27.27
CA SER A 161 7.75 13.18 -28.29
C SER A 161 7.90 13.91 -29.62
N VAL A 162 7.71 13.18 -30.71
CA VAL A 162 7.66 13.70 -32.07
C VAL A 162 6.36 13.24 -32.73
N THR A 163 5.74 14.10 -33.54
CA THR A 163 4.68 13.67 -34.47
C THR A 163 5.27 13.69 -35.87
N ALA A 164 5.23 12.55 -36.55
CA ALA A 164 5.71 12.42 -37.91
C ALA A 164 4.78 11.53 -38.72
N GLY A 165 4.69 11.82 -40.01
CA GLY A 165 3.99 11.00 -41.00
C GLY A 165 4.81 10.89 -42.28
N GLY A 166 4.41 10.01 -43.18
CA GLY A 166 5.15 9.72 -44.40
C GLY A 166 4.61 8.50 -45.10
N PHE A 167 5.34 8.03 -46.11
CA PHE A 167 4.98 6.81 -46.85
C PHE A 167 5.56 5.57 -46.15
N GLY A 168 4.74 4.53 -46.03
CA GLY A 168 5.10 3.29 -45.37
C GLY A 168 5.13 3.36 -43.83
N ALA A 169 5.56 2.26 -43.22
CA ALA A 169 5.77 2.19 -41.78
C ALA A 169 6.98 3.06 -41.39
N LEU A 170 6.76 3.94 -40.41
CA LEU A 170 7.83 4.78 -39.86
C LEU A 170 8.57 4.04 -38.73
N SER A 171 9.88 4.20 -38.71
CA SER A 171 10.75 3.79 -37.60
C SER A 171 11.39 5.02 -36.95
N TYR A 172 11.67 4.93 -35.66
CA TYR A 172 12.27 6.01 -34.88
C TYR A 172 13.58 5.52 -34.27
N GLN A 173 14.52 6.43 -34.07
CA GLN A 173 15.71 6.21 -33.25
C GLN A 173 16.07 7.53 -32.54
N TRP A 174 15.99 7.54 -31.21
CA TRP A 174 16.42 8.70 -30.42
C TRP A 174 17.93 8.71 -30.21
N TYR A 175 18.48 9.92 -30.14
CA TYR A 175 19.88 10.20 -29.90
C TYR A 175 20.00 11.17 -28.74
N LYS A 176 21.08 11.02 -27.97
CA LYS A 176 21.51 11.96 -26.94
C LYS A 176 22.93 12.42 -27.27
N ASP A 177 23.13 13.72 -27.40
CA ASP A 177 24.41 14.34 -27.76
C ASP A 177 25.04 13.66 -29.00
N GLY A 178 24.20 13.29 -29.98
CA GLY A 178 24.58 12.60 -31.21
C GLY A 178 24.84 11.09 -31.10
N SER A 179 24.72 10.50 -29.90
CA SER A 179 24.87 9.05 -29.68
C SER A 179 23.51 8.37 -29.60
N ALA A 180 23.33 7.25 -30.32
CA ALA A 180 22.06 6.53 -30.34
C ALA A 180 21.71 5.97 -28.94
N ILE A 181 20.48 6.20 -28.49
CA ILE A 181 19.95 5.66 -27.24
C ILE A 181 19.38 4.27 -27.54
N ALA A 182 19.99 3.24 -26.96
CA ALA A 182 19.60 1.86 -27.22
C ALA A 182 18.13 1.60 -26.87
N GLY A 183 17.36 1.02 -27.79
CA GLY A 183 15.96 0.64 -27.59
C GLY A 183 14.95 1.79 -27.65
N ALA A 184 15.40 3.04 -27.74
CA ALA A 184 14.54 4.20 -27.90
C ALA A 184 14.06 4.33 -29.35
N THR A 185 13.16 3.45 -29.77
CA THR A 185 12.69 3.33 -31.17
C THR A 185 11.21 3.66 -31.36
N SER A 186 10.62 4.40 -30.43
CA SER A 186 9.23 4.87 -30.47
C SER A 186 9.16 6.36 -30.78
N SER A 187 7.98 6.86 -31.16
CA SER A 187 7.71 8.29 -31.34
C SER A 187 7.78 9.09 -30.03
N ARG A 188 7.87 8.42 -28.88
CA ARG A 188 8.12 8.98 -27.56
C ARG A 188 9.35 8.35 -26.92
N TYR A 189 10.15 9.17 -26.23
CA TYR A 189 11.20 8.74 -25.33
C TYR A 189 10.96 9.32 -23.93
N THR A 190 10.91 8.44 -22.93
CA THR A 190 10.62 8.81 -21.54
C THR A 190 11.84 8.51 -20.67
N ILE A 191 12.25 9.50 -19.88
CA ILE A 191 13.25 9.33 -18.82
C ILE A 191 12.47 9.34 -17.51
N ASN A 192 12.47 8.20 -16.82
CA ASN A 192 11.94 8.12 -15.46
C ASN A 192 13.06 8.51 -14.50
N ASN A 193 12.75 9.32 -13.48
CA ASN A 193 13.71 9.70 -12.43
C ASN A 193 14.98 10.40 -12.98
N ALA A 194 14.80 11.54 -13.65
CA ALA A 194 15.87 12.26 -14.35
C ALA A 194 17.08 12.58 -13.45
N LYS A 195 18.28 12.40 -14.00
CA LYS A 195 19.58 12.61 -13.33
C LYS A 195 20.32 13.78 -13.95
N ALA A 196 21.28 14.36 -13.23
CA ALA A 196 22.17 15.37 -13.78
C ALA A 196 22.89 14.88 -15.05
N SER A 197 23.23 13.57 -15.10
CA SER A 197 23.83 12.95 -16.28
C SER A 197 22.90 12.91 -17.48
N ASP A 198 21.58 13.05 -17.33
CA ASP A 198 20.59 13.01 -18.42
C ASP A 198 20.48 14.33 -19.18
N ALA A 199 20.96 15.43 -18.60
CA ALA A 199 21.04 16.71 -19.30
C ALA A 199 21.83 16.58 -20.61
N GLY A 200 21.39 17.29 -21.65
CA GLY A 200 22.00 17.19 -22.98
C GLY A 200 21.03 17.52 -24.11
N SER A 201 21.51 17.35 -25.33
CA SER A 201 20.74 17.50 -26.56
C SER A 201 20.08 16.20 -26.96
N TYR A 202 18.78 16.25 -27.26
CA TYR A 202 17.98 15.13 -27.74
C TYR A 202 17.47 15.40 -29.15
N THR A 203 17.66 14.43 -30.04
CA THR A 203 17.10 14.40 -31.38
C THR A 203 16.51 13.03 -31.66
N VAL A 204 15.57 12.95 -32.60
CA VAL A 204 15.05 11.67 -33.10
C VAL A 204 15.18 11.64 -34.61
N GLU A 205 15.71 10.53 -35.11
CA GLU A 205 15.71 10.24 -36.53
C GLU A 205 14.43 9.46 -36.87
N VAL A 206 13.64 9.99 -37.80
CA VAL A 206 12.43 9.34 -38.30
C VAL A 206 12.72 8.83 -39.71
N SER A 207 12.58 7.53 -39.90
CA SER A 207 12.90 6.88 -41.17
C SER A 207 11.70 6.12 -41.74
N SER A 208 11.59 6.10 -43.05
CA SER A 208 10.86 5.11 -43.84
C SER A 208 11.85 4.25 -44.63
N ALA A 209 11.36 3.36 -45.50
CA ALA A 209 12.21 2.41 -46.24
C ALA A 209 13.35 3.08 -47.04
N ASP A 210 13.11 4.27 -47.59
CA ASP A 210 14.03 4.93 -48.53
C ASP A 210 14.54 6.31 -48.04
N LYS A 211 14.00 6.82 -46.92
CA LYS A 211 14.27 8.17 -46.45
C LYS A 211 14.43 8.22 -44.94
N SER A 212 15.34 9.07 -44.48
CA SER A 212 15.52 9.40 -43.09
C SER A 212 15.58 10.91 -42.89
N VAL A 213 14.87 11.43 -41.89
CA VAL A 213 14.81 12.86 -41.56
C VAL A 213 15.05 13.02 -40.05
N PRO A 214 16.05 13.80 -39.61
CA PRO A 214 16.24 14.12 -38.21
C PRO A 214 15.24 15.18 -37.75
N SER A 215 14.85 15.13 -36.48
CA SER A 215 14.12 16.19 -35.81
C SER A 215 15.01 17.41 -35.55
N ASP A 216 14.37 18.52 -35.18
CA ASP A 216 15.04 19.61 -34.49
C ASP A 216 15.57 19.14 -33.12
N GLU A 217 16.54 19.87 -32.60
CA GLU A 217 17.16 19.62 -31.30
C GLU A 217 16.26 20.08 -30.15
N ALA A 218 16.04 19.19 -29.17
CA ALA A 218 15.42 19.50 -27.89
C ALA A 218 16.44 19.37 -26.76
N VAL A 219 16.65 20.43 -25.98
CA VAL A 219 17.61 20.43 -24.87
C VAL A 219 16.92 20.05 -23.56
N LEU A 220 17.51 19.10 -22.83
CA LEU A 220 17.16 18.80 -21.45
C LEU A 220 18.12 19.51 -20.49
N GLU A 221 17.58 20.35 -19.62
CA GLU A 221 18.27 20.87 -18.44
C GLU A 221 17.73 20.20 -17.18
N VAL A 222 18.62 19.69 -16.33
CA VAL A 222 18.25 19.03 -15.06
C VAL A 222 18.84 19.83 -13.90
N LEU A 223 17.96 20.38 -13.06
CA LEU A 223 18.30 21.22 -11.91
C LEU A 223 18.37 20.40 -10.62
N GLU A 224 19.32 20.74 -9.75
CA GLU A 224 19.40 20.15 -8.41
C GLU A 224 18.23 20.58 -7.53
N ASN A 225 17.75 19.66 -6.68
CA ASN A 225 16.73 19.99 -5.70
C ASN A 225 17.30 20.75 -4.50
N SER A 226 16.50 21.64 -3.93
CA SER A 226 16.83 22.46 -2.77
C SER A 226 15.93 22.16 -1.57
N VAL A 227 16.39 22.48 -0.37
CA VAL A 227 15.57 22.41 0.84
C VAL A 227 14.29 23.24 0.67
N GLY A 228 13.14 22.62 0.93
CA GLY A 228 11.82 23.20 0.74
C GLY A 228 11.14 22.83 -0.57
N ASP A 229 11.86 22.25 -1.53
CA ASP A 229 11.27 21.77 -2.78
C ASP A 229 10.31 20.61 -2.50
N VAL A 230 9.25 20.55 -3.31
CA VAL A 230 8.26 19.48 -3.28
C VAL A 230 8.43 18.62 -4.50
N VAL A 231 8.64 17.33 -4.29
CA VAL A 231 8.78 16.32 -5.33
C VAL A 231 7.67 15.28 -5.19
N THR A 232 7.35 14.60 -6.28
CA THR A 232 6.32 13.56 -6.28
C THR A 232 6.94 12.24 -6.71
N VAL A 233 6.78 11.21 -5.89
CA VAL A 233 7.18 9.82 -6.18
C VAL A 233 5.96 8.94 -5.92
N ASP A 234 5.56 8.15 -6.91
CA ASP A 234 4.41 7.23 -6.83
C ASP A 234 3.12 7.90 -6.31
N ASN A 235 2.83 9.12 -6.79
CA ASN A 235 1.70 9.99 -6.40
C ASN A 235 1.77 10.57 -4.97
N VAL A 236 2.81 10.26 -4.20
CA VAL A 236 3.07 10.81 -2.88
C VAL A 236 3.98 12.03 -3.03
N ARG A 237 3.59 13.14 -2.41
CA ARG A 237 4.38 14.37 -2.37
C ARG A 237 5.31 14.35 -1.16
N TYR A 238 6.56 14.71 -1.40
CA TYR A 238 7.61 14.80 -0.41
C TYR A 238 8.19 16.21 -0.40
N THR A 239 8.42 16.78 0.78
CA THR A 239 9.15 18.04 0.94
C THR A 239 10.55 17.74 1.44
N ILE A 240 11.56 18.27 0.75
CA ILE A 240 12.96 18.15 1.14
C ILE A 240 13.24 19.00 2.38
N LEU A 241 13.79 18.36 3.42
CA LEU A 241 14.09 18.99 4.71
C LEU A 241 15.58 19.33 4.85
N THR A 242 16.44 18.41 4.41
CA THR A 242 17.90 18.53 4.42
C THR A 242 18.47 17.98 3.10
N GLU A 243 19.79 17.89 2.98
CA GLU A 243 20.44 17.28 1.81
C GLU A 243 20.12 15.78 1.61
N ASP A 244 19.62 15.12 2.66
CA ASP A 244 19.44 13.66 2.73
C ASP A 244 18.13 13.21 3.40
N THR A 245 17.24 14.14 3.79
CA THR A 245 15.95 13.80 4.41
C THR A 245 14.77 14.52 3.79
N VAL A 246 13.63 13.83 3.79
CA VAL A 246 12.34 14.32 3.33
C VAL A 246 11.25 14.03 4.35
N LYS A 247 10.14 14.76 4.24
CA LYS A 247 8.86 14.37 4.84
C LYS A 247 7.81 14.15 3.78
N VAL A 248 6.84 13.29 4.05
CA VAL A 248 5.61 13.23 3.27
C VAL A 248 4.82 14.52 3.53
N SER A 249 4.47 15.24 2.47
CA SER A 249 3.71 16.50 2.53
C SER A 249 2.32 16.41 1.90
N GLY A 250 2.04 15.32 1.19
CA GLY A 250 0.69 14.94 0.80
C GLY A 250 0.67 14.02 -0.43
N PHE A 251 -0.29 14.25 -1.33
CA PHE A 251 -0.45 13.51 -2.58
C PHE A 251 -0.97 14.45 -3.68
N GLU A 252 -0.80 14.10 -4.95
CA GLU A 252 -1.11 14.99 -6.11
C GLU A 252 -2.61 15.30 -6.26
N SER A 253 -3.43 14.28 -6.51
CA SER A 253 -4.87 14.47 -6.78
C SER A 253 -5.75 13.33 -6.27
N SER A 254 -5.22 12.11 -6.28
CA SER A 254 -5.83 10.94 -5.67
C SER A 254 -4.73 9.99 -5.22
N ILE A 255 -5.05 9.19 -4.20
CA ILE A 255 -4.28 8.02 -3.82
C ILE A 255 -5.17 6.80 -4.06
N GLY A 256 -4.55 5.65 -4.34
CA GLY A 256 -5.25 4.37 -4.44
C GLY A 256 -5.90 3.96 -3.11
N SER A 257 -6.45 2.74 -3.08
CA SER A 257 -6.87 2.12 -1.81
C SER A 257 -5.70 1.86 -0.88
N ASP A 258 -4.51 1.68 -1.44
CA ASP A 258 -3.32 1.20 -0.75
C ASP A 258 -2.17 2.15 -0.96
N ILE A 259 -1.41 2.40 0.11
CA ILE A 259 -0.17 3.17 0.06
C ILE A 259 0.90 2.49 0.90
N VAL A 260 2.10 2.42 0.34
CA VAL A 260 3.33 2.10 1.08
C VAL A 260 4.12 3.40 1.19
N ILE A 261 4.41 3.80 2.42
CA ILE A 261 5.27 4.93 2.72
C ILE A 261 6.65 4.37 3.02
N GLU A 262 7.52 4.44 2.02
CA GLU A 262 8.88 3.93 2.12
C GLU A 262 9.71 4.69 3.14
N GLY A 263 10.66 3.99 3.76
CA GLY A 263 11.66 4.58 4.65
C GLY A 263 12.65 5.50 3.94
N ALA A 264 12.78 5.36 2.61
CA ALA A 264 13.61 6.19 1.77
C ALA A 264 13.03 6.32 0.36
N ILE A 265 13.29 7.44 -0.29
CA ILE A 265 13.02 7.64 -1.73
C ILE A 265 14.32 7.94 -2.47
N VAL A 266 14.35 7.68 -3.78
CA VAL A 266 15.49 8.01 -4.64
C VAL A 266 15.08 9.09 -5.64
N LEU A 267 15.85 10.17 -5.69
CA LEU A 267 15.71 11.23 -6.68
C LEU A 267 17.02 11.33 -7.46
N GLY A 268 16.97 11.02 -8.75
CA GLY A 268 18.15 10.82 -9.58
C GLY A 268 19.02 9.68 -9.05
N ASP A 269 20.20 10.02 -8.52
CA ASP A 269 21.15 9.08 -7.90
C ASP A 269 21.22 9.23 -6.36
N GLN A 270 20.51 10.20 -5.78
CA GLN A 270 20.55 10.49 -4.35
C GLN A 270 19.39 9.79 -3.62
N SER A 271 19.71 9.15 -2.50
CA SER A 271 18.72 8.60 -1.56
C SER A 271 18.38 9.63 -0.47
N TYR A 272 17.09 9.74 -0.15
CA TYR A 272 16.57 10.58 0.91
C TYR A 272 15.82 9.73 1.92
N SER A 273 16.16 9.85 3.20
CA SER A 273 15.43 9.19 4.28
C SER A 273 14.10 9.89 4.53
N VAL A 274 13.00 9.14 4.57
CA VAL A 274 11.66 9.64 4.90
C VAL A 274 11.49 9.62 6.42
N VAL A 275 11.62 10.77 7.07
CA VAL A 275 11.68 10.83 8.55
C VAL A 275 10.34 11.17 9.19
N GLU A 276 9.42 11.78 8.45
CA GLU A 276 8.13 12.28 8.96
C GLU A 276 7.00 12.14 7.93
N ILE A 277 5.82 11.73 8.40
CA ILE A 277 4.54 11.97 7.70
C ILE A 277 3.98 13.29 8.21
N GLY A 278 3.96 14.30 7.34
CA GLY A 278 3.68 15.68 7.71
C GLY A 278 2.23 15.98 8.07
N ASN A 279 2.02 17.17 8.66
CA ASN A 279 0.70 17.63 9.09
C ASN A 279 -0.30 17.54 7.94
N ARG A 280 -1.45 16.88 8.18
CA ARG A 280 -2.52 16.72 7.18
C ARG A 280 -2.12 16.07 5.85
N ALA A 281 -1.00 15.36 5.78
CA ALA A 281 -0.52 14.76 4.53
C ALA A 281 -1.60 13.94 3.78
N PHE A 282 -2.37 13.13 4.50
CA PHE A 282 -3.44 12.30 3.97
C PHE A 282 -4.83 12.70 4.51
N ASN A 283 -4.99 13.93 4.98
CA ASN A 283 -6.25 14.41 5.54
C ASN A 283 -7.43 14.21 4.56
N ASN A 284 -8.52 13.64 5.05
CA ASN A 284 -9.74 13.34 4.30
C ASN A 284 -9.55 12.40 3.09
N CYS A 285 -8.51 11.57 3.04
CA CYS A 285 -8.38 10.56 1.98
C CYS A 285 -9.51 9.52 2.08
N GLN A 286 -10.56 9.68 1.28
CA GLN A 286 -11.74 8.81 1.33
C GLN A 286 -11.55 7.49 0.57
N ASN A 287 -10.55 7.37 -0.30
CA ASN A 287 -10.31 6.11 -1.03
C ASN A 287 -9.36 5.18 -0.27
N LEU A 288 -8.55 5.74 0.64
CA LEU A 288 -7.50 5.03 1.35
C LEU A 288 -8.09 4.01 2.33
N GLN A 289 -7.64 2.77 2.23
CA GLN A 289 -8.07 1.60 3.00
C GLN A 289 -6.92 0.95 3.77
N HIS A 290 -5.73 0.89 3.16
CA HIS A 290 -4.57 0.25 3.78
C HIS A 290 -3.35 1.16 3.69
N VAL A 291 -2.66 1.31 4.82
CA VAL A 291 -1.43 2.10 4.93
C VAL A 291 -0.35 1.23 5.53
N VAL A 292 0.76 1.07 4.80
CA VAL A 292 1.99 0.48 5.31
C VAL A 292 3.01 1.58 5.47
N ILE A 293 3.60 1.71 6.66
CA ILE A 293 4.69 2.63 6.94
C ILE A 293 5.94 1.78 7.17
N ASN A 294 6.98 1.98 6.37
CA ASN A 294 8.22 1.22 6.48
C ASN A 294 9.21 1.89 7.45
N ASP A 295 10.16 1.08 7.94
CA ASP A 295 11.24 1.50 8.85
C ASP A 295 11.95 2.77 8.35
N GLY A 296 12.28 3.67 9.26
CA GLY A 296 12.93 4.95 8.97
C GLY A 296 12.03 6.14 9.20
N VAL A 297 10.70 5.97 9.06
CA VAL A 297 9.73 6.98 9.49
C VAL A 297 9.70 7.02 11.01
N THR A 298 9.97 8.18 11.59
CA THR A 298 10.06 8.34 13.06
C THR A 298 8.87 9.07 13.65
N LYS A 299 8.11 9.77 12.81
CA LYS A 299 7.08 10.71 13.25
C LYS A 299 5.87 10.73 12.32
N ILE A 300 4.69 10.64 12.91
CA ILE A 300 3.41 10.93 12.26
C ILE A 300 2.88 12.23 12.88
N ALA A 301 2.80 13.31 12.10
CA ALA A 301 2.42 14.63 12.60
C ALA A 301 0.90 14.78 12.77
N ASP A 302 0.48 15.95 13.28
CA ASP A 302 -0.92 16.21 13.61
C ASP A 302 -1.82 16.06 12.38
N GLN A 303 -2.96 15.40 12.57
CA GLN A 303 -3.98 15.21 11.54
C GLN A 303 -3.51 14.51 10.26
N ALA A 304 -2.37 13.80 10.29
CA ALA A 304 -1.80 13.13 9.12
C ALA A 304 -2.82 12.28 8.36
N PHE A 305 -3.65 11.49 9.05
CA PHE A 305 -4.71 10.64 8.50
C PHE A 305 -6.11 11.05 8.99
N PHE A 306 -6.30 12.30 9.38
CA PHE A 306 -7.59 12.77 9.91
C PHE A 306 -8.72 12.56 8.90
N SER A 307 -9.81 11.94 9.34
CA SER A 307 -11.02 11.64 8.57
C SER A 307 -10.78 10.79 7.30
N CYS A 308 -9.78 9.91 7.30
CA CYS A 308 -9.66 8.83 6.34
C CYS A 308 -10.71 7.74 6.62
N ARG A 309 -11.98 8.02 6.31
CA ARG A 309 -13.13 7.23 6.80
C ARG A 309 -13.14 5.77 6.36
N ASN A 310 -12.50 5.46 5.24
CA ASN A 310 -12.42 4.11 4.69
C ASN A 310 -11.12 3.38 5.08
N LEU A 311 -10.23 4.01 5.86
CA LEU A 311 -9.01 3.38 6.35
C LEU A 311 -9.38 2.22 7.28
N LEU A 312 -8.97 1.01 6.90
CA LEU A 312 -9.25 -0.26 7.58
C LEU A 312 -8.10 -0.70 8.47
N THR A 313 -6.87 -0.60 7.95
CA THR A 313 -5.64 -1.02 8.64
C THR A 313 -4.53 0.00 8.46
N VAL A 314 -3.69 0.10 9.49
CA VAL A 314 -2.43 0.85 9.44
C VAL A 314 -1.36 -0.03 10.07
N GLU A 315 -0.31 -0.28 9.31
CA GLU A 315 0.89 -1.00 9.76
C GLU A 315 1.96 0.05 10.06
N MET A 316 2.46 0.04 11.29
CA MET A 316 3.44 1.00 11.78
C MET A 316 4.71 0.28 12.23
N PRO A 317 5.90 0.78 11.87
CA PRO A 317 7.16 0.22 12.31
C PRO A 317 7.51 0.71 13.72
N ASP A 318 8.39 -0.03 14.39
CA ASP A 318 8.91 0.33 15.71
C ASP A 318 9.78 1.61 15.67
N SER A 319 10.22 2.05 14.49
CA SER A 319 10.90 3.34 14.32
C SER A 319 10.01 4.55 14.60
N VAL A 320 8.67 4.40 14.52
CA VAL A 320 7.73 5.50 14.84
C VAL A 320 7.68 5.70 16.36
N VAL A 321 8.22 6.83 16.81
CA VAL A 321 8.29 7.19 18.24
C VAL A 321 7.35 8.32 18.64
N TYR A 322 6.70 8.96 17.66
CA TYR A 322 5.78 10.09 17.86
C TYR A 322 4.57 10.01 16.94
N ILE A 323 3.36 10.13 17.52
CA ILE A 323 2.12 10.34 16.78
C ILE A 323 1.40 11.59 17.30
N GLY A 324 1.12 12.52 16.38
CA GLY A 324 0.52 13.82 16.66
C GLY A 324 -0.97 13.79 17.01
N GLY A 325 -1.47 14.96 17.42
CA GLY A 325 -2.87 15.16 17.75
C GLY A 325 -3.79 14.88 16.56
N ASP A 326 -4.92 14.25 16.84
CA ASP A 326 -5.93 13.83 15.87
C ASP A 326 -5.36 12.97 14.71
N GLY A 327 -4.21 12.31 14.89
CA GLY A 327 -3.47 11.62 13.82
C GLY A 327 -4.33 10.68 12.97
N PHE A 328 -5.22 9.92 13.62
CA PHE A 328 -6.18 9.00 13.00
C PHE A 328 -7.64 9.36 13.36
N TYR A 329 -7.90 10.58 13.83
CA TYR A 329 -9.24 10.98 14.24
C TYR A 329 -10.25 10.80 13.10
N GLY A 330 -11.39 10.17 13.37
CA GLY A 330 -12.46 9.97 12.40
C GLY A 330 -12.14 8.94 11.31
N CYS A 331 -11.12 8.11 11.48
CA CYS A 331 -10.91 6.90 10.68
C CYS A 331 -11.97 5.85 11.07
N SER A 332 -13.22 6.10 10.70
CA SER A 332 -14.39 5.40 11.21
C SER A 332 -14.45 3.91 10.87
N SER A 333 -13.68 3.44 9.87
CA SER A 333 -13.59 2.02 9.48
C SER A 333 -12.37 1.31 10.05
N LEU A 334 -11.48 2.01 10.77
CA LEU A 334 -10.25 1.45 11.32
C LEU A 334 -10.62 0.42 12.39
N VAL A 335 -10.25 -0.84 12.17
CA VAL A 335 -10.63 -1.97 13.05
C VAL A 335 -9.59 -2.20 14.14
N SER A 336 -8.32 -2.03 13.78
CA SER A 336 -7.16 -2.16 14.66
C SER A 336 -6.10 -1.15 14.26
N ALA A 337 -5.33 -0.67 15.24
CA ALA A 337 -4.23 0.25 15.03
C ALA A 337 -3.12 -0.05 16.05
N PRO A 338 -2.29 -1.08 15.80
CA PRO A 338 -1.23 -1.44 16.73
C PRO A 338 -0.28 -0.25 16.91
N LEU A 339 0.00 0.09 18.17
CA LEU A 339 0.95 1.15 18.51
C LEU A 339 2.38 0.59 18.52
N PRO A 340 3.37 1.33 17.99
CA PRO A 340 4.77 0.92 18.02
C PRO A 340 5.28 0.65 19.45
N ASN A 341 6.18 -0.32 19.62
CA ASN A 341 6.69 -0.74 20.93
C ASN A 341 7.46 0.37 21.66
N TYR A 342 8.13 1.24 20.91
CA TYR A 342 8.95 2.35 21.44
C TYR A 342 8.27 3.71 21.35
N ILE A 343 6.94 3.76 21.17
CA ILE A 343 6.20 5.00 21.11
C ILE A 343 6.38 5.80 22.42
N THR A 344 6.80 7.06 22.33
CA THR A 344 7.02 7.93 23.51
C THR A 344 6.01 9.05 23.62
N TYR A 345 5.31 9.36 22.53
CA TYR A 345 4.32 10.44 22.49
C TYR A 345 3.07 10.03 21.72
N LEU A 346 1.92 10.13 22.40
CA LEU A 346 0.58 9.98 21.84
C LEU A 346 -0.14 11.33 21.91
N GLY A 347 -0.68 11.81 20.78
CA GLY A 347 -1.38 13.08 20.69
C GLY A 347 -2.79 13.07 21.28
N ASP A 348 -3.36 14.27 21.49
CA ASP A 348 -4.77 14.42 21.86
C ASP A 348 -5.68 13.86 20.76
N ALA A 349 -6.76 13.18 21.14
CA ALA A 349 -7.78 12.62 20.27
C ALA A 349 -7.26 11.78 19.09
N MET A 350 -6.09 11.17 19.25
CA MET A 350 -5.38 10.43 18.21
C MET A 350 -6.25 9.40 17.47
N PHE A 351 -7.09 8.66 18.19
CA PHE A 351 -8.08 7.71 17.68
C PHE A 351 -9.55 8.16 17.91
N GLY A 352 -9.78 9.43 18.23
CA GLY A 352 -11.13 9.94 18.46
C GLY A 352 -12.06 9.68 17.25
N SER A 353 -13.30 9.28 17.49
CA SER A 353 -14.28 8.91 16.46
C SER A 353 -13.86 7.74 15.55
N CYS A 354 -12.90 6.89 15.95
CA CYS A 354 -12.64 5.61 15.27
C CYS A 354 -13.71 4.58 15.67
N THR A 355 -14.92 4.75 15.15
CA THR A 355 -16.12 4.03 15.62
C THR A 355 -16.07 2.50 15.46
N SER A 356 -15.23 1.99 14.56
CA SER A 356 -15.06 0.55 14.31
C SER A 356 -13.86 -0.08 15.04
N LEU A 357 -13.07 0.72 15.77
CA LEU A 357 -11.87 0.25 16.45
C LEU A 357 -12.27 -0.67 17.60
N GLN A 358 -11.81 -1.93 17.55
CA GLN A 358 -12.22 -2.99 18.47
C GLN A 358 -11.22 -3.21 19.60
N GLU A 359 -9.95 -2.96 19.32
CA GLU A 359 -8.83 -3.18 20.24
C GLU A 359 -7.88 -2.00 20.24
N ILE A 360 -7.43 -1.63 21.44
CA ILE A 360 -6.32 -0.71 21.66
C ILE A 360 -5.41 -1.27 22.75
N ILE A 361 -4.13 -1.41 22.42
CA ILE A 361 -3.08 -1.75 23.37
C ILE A 361 -2.16 -0.53 23.52
N ILE A 362 -2.13 0.05 24.72
CA ILE A 362 -1.27 1.18 25.04
C ILE A 362 0.03 0.62 25.63
N PRO A 363 1.19 0.82 24.97
CA PRO A 363 2.45 0.22 25.42
C PRO A 363 2.90 0.73 26.79
N ALA A 364 3.71 -0.08 27.48
CA ALA A 364 4.28 0.27 28.77
C ALA A 364 5.27 1.46 28.71
N THR A 365 5.67 1.94 27.53
CA THR A 365 6.48 3.15 27.37
C THR A 365 5.69 4.44 27.61
N VAL A 366 4.36 4.38 27.60
CA VAL A 366 3.48 5.54 27.69
C VAL A 366 3.23 5.93 29.14
N SER A 367 3.52 7.19 29.49
CA SER A 367 3.26 7.73 30.84
C SER A 367 1.89 8.41 30.97
N GLU A 368 1.30 8.88 29.88
CA GLU A 368 0.06 9.66 29.89
C GLU A 368 -0.83 9.32 28.70
N ILE A 369 -2.10 9.02 28.97
CA ILE A 369 -3.16 8.93 27.97
C ILE A 369 -3.79 10.31 27.84
N ARG A 370 -3.67 10.88 26.64
CA ARG A 370 -4.06 12.26 26.34
C ARG A 370 -5.55 12.47 26.16
N ALA A 371 -5.94 13.74 26.08
CA ALA A 371 -7.34 14.13 26.07
C ALA A 371 -8.06 13.56 24.83
N GLY A 372 -9.22 12.96 25.01
CA GLY A 372 -10.00 12.42 23.88
C GLY A 372 -9.38 11.23 23.15
N PHE A 373 -8.26 10.67 23.64
CA PHE A 373 -7.39 9.70 22.95
C PHE A 373 -8.14 8.68 22.07
N ALA A 374 -9.14 8.01 22.62
CA ALA A 374 -10.03 7.07 21.92
C ALA A 374 -11.51 7.36 22.21
N GLY A 375 -11.87 8.64 22.34
CA GLY A 375 -13.26 9.06 22.51
C GLY A 375 -14.14 8.68 21.32
N ASP A 376 -15.38 8.26 21.57
CA ASP A 376 -16.35 7.77 20.57
C ASP A 376 -15.90 6.51 19.78
N CYS A 377 -14.96 5.72 20.33
CA CYS A 377 -14.62 4.39 19.83
C CYS A 377 -15.68 3.36 20.24
N ARG A 378 -16.87 3.46 19.64
CA ARG A 378 -18.07 2.72 20.05
C ARG A 378 -17.95 1.19 19.97
N SER A 379 -17.04 0.66 19.16
CA SER A 379 -16.81 -0.79 19.02
C SER A 379 -15.67 -1.31 19.91
N LEU A 380 -15.02 -0.45 20.70
CA LEU A 380 -13.89 -0.84 21.54
C LEU A 380 -14.37 -1.81 22.63
N THR A 381 -13.83 -3.03 22.60
CA THR A 381 -14.13 -4.10 23.58
C THR A 381 -12.88 -4.49 24.36
N ASN A 382 -11.71 -4.44 23.72
CA ASN A 382 -10.43 -4.79 24.32
C ASN A 382 -9.57 -3.54 24.51
N LEU A 383 -9.42 -3.11 25.77
CA LEU A 383 -8.56 -1.99 26.14
C LEU A 383 -7.48 -2.48 27.12
N VAL A 384 -6.21 -2.39 26.71
CA VAL A 384 -5.06 -2.65 27.57
C VAL A 384 -4.33 -1.33 27.84
N ILE A 385 -4.22 -0.96 29.12
CA ILE A 385 -3.51 0.24 29.55
C ILE A 385 -2.12 -0.17 30.07
N GLY A 386 -1.07 0.44 29.51
CA GLY A 386 0.31 0.17 29.89
C GLY A 386 0.59 0.44 31.38
N GLU A 387 1.39 -0.43 32.00
CA GLU A 387 1.66 -0.41 33.44
C GLU A 387 2.33 0.88 33.97
N ASN A 388 2.95 1.67 33.09
CA ASN A 388 3.62 2.93 33.44
C ASN A 388 2.74 4.17 33.27
N VAL A 389 1.49 4.02 32.83
CA VAL A 389 0.55 5.14 32.72
C VAL A 389 0.27 5.70 34.12
N THR A 390 0.46 7.02 34.28
CA THR A 390 0.16 7.74 35.51
C THR A 390 -1.11 8.56 35.44
N THR A 391 -1.51 8.94 34.22
CA THR A 391 -2.60 9.88 33.96
C THR A 391 -3.50 9.38 32.83
N ILE A 392 -4.80 9.38 33.09
CA ILE A 392 -5.86 9.24 32.08
C ILE A 392 -6.55 10.60 31.97
N ALA A 393 -6.34 11.31 30.85
CA ALA A 393 -6.86 12.67 30.69
C ALA A 393 -8.37 12.72 30.42
N TRP A 394 -8.89 13.94 30.28
CA TRP A 394 -10.32 14.17 30.07
C TRP A 394 -10.80 13.59 28.73
N ASN A 395 -12.01 13.03 28.71
CA ASN A 395 -12.60 12.37 27.53
C ASN A 395 -11.78 11.21 26.93
N ALA A 396 -10.75 10.69 27.59
CA ALA A 396 -9.83 9.71 26.98
C ALA A 396 -10.54 8.52 26.31
N PHE A 397 -11.63 8.03 26.91
CA PHE A 397 -12.45 6.90 26.44
C PHE A 397 -13.95 7.20 26.55
N ASN A 398 -14.38 8.46 26.37
CA ASN A 398 -15.81 8.77 26.40
C ASN A 398 -16.55 8.01 25.29
N ASP A 399 -17.81 7.64 25.51
CA ASP A 399 -18.66 6.98 24.51
C ASP A 399 -18.08 5.66 23.94
N CYS A 400 -17.17 5.00 24.66
CA CYS A 400 -16.74 3.62 24.35
C CYS A 400 -17.85 2.63 24.71
N SER A 401 -18.96 2.67 23.97
CA SER A 401 -20.23 2.05 24.36
C SER A 401 -20.23 0.51 24.35
N SER A 402 -19.21 -0.14 23.78
CA SER A 402 -19.03 -1.60 23.81
C SER A 402 -18.05 -2.09 24.87
N LEU A 403 -17.36 -1.19 25.58
CA LEU A 403 -16.39 -1.57 26.61
C LEU A 403 -17.14 -2.13 27.83
N THR A 404 -16.89 -3.39 28.18
CA THR A 404 -17.56 -4.09 29.28
C THR A 404 -16.78 -4.05 30.59
N THR A 405 -15.45 -4.04 30.50
CA THR A 405 -14.57 -4.00 31.67
C THR A 405 -13.40 -3.08 31.41
N VAL A 406 -12.86 -2.46 32.46
CA VAL A 406 -11.59 -1.74 32.37
C VAL A 406 -10.75 -1.99 33.62
N THR A 407 -9.46 -2.30 33.39
CA THR A 407 -8.45 -2.42 34.46
C THR A 407 -7.51 -1.22 34.39
N ILE A 408 -7.47 -0.46 35.47
CA ILE A 408 -6.65 0.74 35.65
C ILE A 408 -5.36 0.34 36.41
N PRO A 409 -4.16 0.46 35.80
CA PRO A 409 -2.91 -0.06 36.38
C PRO A 409 -2.45 0.62 37.67
N GLU A 410 -1.50 -0.03 38.37
CA GLU A 410 -1.01 0.36 39.70
C GLU A 410 -0.46 1.80 39.78
N LYS A 411 0.09 2.36 38.69
CA LYS A 411 0.72 3.69 38.68
C LYS A 411 -0.23 4.84 38.35
N VAL A 412 -1.46 4.55 37.93
CA VAL A 412 -2.45 5.59 37.62
C VAL A 412 -2.85 6.32 38.89
N ASN A 413 -2.60 7.63 38.93
CA ASN A 413 -2.95 8.48 40.07
C ASN A 413 -4.02 9.54 39.74
N PHE A 414 -4.33 9.72 38.46
CA PHE A 414 -5.30 10.72 37.99
C PHE A 414 -6.21 10.14 36.89
N ILE A 415 -7.53 10.19 37.14
CA ILE A 415 -8.59 9.86 36.17
C ILE A 415 -9.36 11.16 35.87
N GLY A 416 -9.30 11.58 34.60
CA GLY A 416 -9.76 12.87 34.13
C GLY A 416 -11.28 13.00 33.98
N LEU A 417 -11.70 14.26 33.84
CA LEU A 417 -13.10 14.66 33.61
C LEU A 417 -13.68 13.83 32.47
N THR A 418 -14.86 13.23 32.67
CA THR A 418 -15.59 12.51 31.61
C THR A 418 -14.79 11.42 30.89
N SER A 419 -13.73 10.89 31.49
CA SER A 419 -12.79 9.94 30.85
C SER A 419 -13.46 8.64 30.35
N PHE A 420 -14.47 8.13 31.05
CA PHE A 420 -15.27 6.95 30.67
C PHE A 420 -16.77 7.25 30.67
N ILE A 421 -17.17 8.52 30.45
CA ILE A 421 -18.59 8.89 30.38
C ILE A 421 -19.29 8.11 29.26
N ARG A 422 -20.54 7.69 29.46
CA ARG A 422 -21.35 6.97 28.46
C ARG A 422 -20.71 5.68 27.92
N CYS A 423 -19.85 5.02 28.70
CA CYS A 423 -19.47 3.63 28.44
C CYS A 423 -20.65 2.72 28.81
N THR A 424 -21.67 2.66 27.96
CA THR A 424 -22.98 2.12 28.34
C THR A 424 -23.00 0.63 28.64
N SER A 425 -22.03 -0.13 28.10
CA SER A 425 -21.89 -1.56 28.38
C SER A 425 -20.93 -1.87 29.53
N LEU A 426 -20.32 -0.86 30.16
CA LEU A 426 -19.32 -1.06 31.20
C LEU A 426 -19.99 -1.66 32.44
N GLU A 427 -19.60 -2.87 32.81
CA GLU A 427 -20.12 -3.66 33.93
C GLU A 427 -19.24 -3.52 35.17
N THR A 428 -17.91 -3.55 34.98
CA THR A 428 -16.94 -3.49 36.08
C THR A 428 -15.72 -2.62 35.77
N VAL A 429 -15.22 -1.94 36.80
CA VAL A 429 -13.97 -1.18 36.77
C VAL A 429 -13.05 -1.69 37.86
N GLU A 430 -11.83 -2.10 37.51
CA GLU A 430 -10.79 -2.48 38.47
C GLU A 430 -9.72 -1.40 38.55
N ILE A 431 -9.35 -1.00 39.76
CA ILE A 431 -8.34 0.02 40.02
C ILE A 431 -7.25 -0.59 40.90
N LEU A 432 -6.12 -0.92 40.29
CA LEU A 432 -5.05 -1.70 40.91
C LEU A 432 -4.14 -0.86 41.82
N GLY A 433 -4.15 0.46 41.68
CA GLY A 433 -3.27 1.39 42.39
C GLY A 433 -4.00 2.41 43.28
N PRO A 434 -3.27 3.16 44.11
CA PRO A 434 -3.83 4.27 44.87
C PRO A 434 -4.12 5.46 43.94
N VAL A 435 -5.33 5.53 43.41
CA VAL A 435 -5.77 6.69 42.61
C VAL A 435 -6.04 7.88 43.52
N THR A 436 -5.28 8.96 43.35
CA THR A 436 -5.45 10.18 44.16
C THR A 436 -6.68 10.98 43.75
N THR A 437 -6.93 11.10 42.45
CA THR A 437 -8.01 11.95 41.92
C THR A 437 -8.84 11.22 40.87
N VAL A 438 -10.14 11.18 41.08
CA VAL A 438 -11.14 10.78 40.07
C VAL A 438 -12.07 11.96 39.86
N ARG A 439 -11.99 12.59 38.69
CA ARG A 439 -12.72 13.83 38.37
C ARG A 439 -14.22 13.62 38.20
N GLU A 440 -14.92 14.75 38.07
CA GLU A 440 -16.35 14.84 37.78
C GLU A 440 -16.71 13.98 36.56
N GLN A 441 -17.87 13.31 36.62
CA GLN A 441 -18.45 12.54 35.52
C GLN A 441 -17.54 11.48 34.87
N ALA A 442 -16.44 11.08 35.51
CA ALA A 442 -15.49 10.13 34.94
C ALA A 442 -16.16 8.80 34.53
N PHE A 443 -17.18 8.36 35.27
CA PHE A 443 -17.98 7.15 34.98
C PHE A 443 -19.48 7.46 34.97
N ALA A 444 -19.87 8.66 34.50
CA ALA A 444 -21.27 9.05 34.42
C ALA A 444 -21.97 8.41 33.21
N PHE A 445 -23.30 8.24 33.31
CA PHE A 445 -24.14 7.64 32.27
C PHE A 445 -23.69 6.23 31.86
N CYS A 446 -23.19 5.42 32.81
CA CYS A 446 -22.82 4.02 32.61
C CYS A 446 -23.88 3.11 33.25
N PRO A 447 -25.07 2.94 32.63
CA PRO A 447 -26.22 2.28 33.26
C PRO A 447 -25.98 0.82 33.67
N ASN A 448 -25.02 0.13 33.03
CA ASN A 448 -24.68 -1.26 33.32
C ASN A 448 -23.58 -1.41 34.37
N LEU A 449 -23.00 -0.31 34.88
CA LEU A 449 -21.90 -0.39 35.83
C LEU A 449 -22.42 -0.89 37.17
N GLU A 450 -22.01 -2.10 37.54
CA GLU A 450 -22.43 -2.77 38.79
C GLU A 450 -21.37 -2.63 39.89
N GLY A 451 -20.08 -2.57 39.53
CA GLY A 451 -18.99 -2.63 40.48
C GLY A 451 -17.76 -1.80 40.11
N ILE A 452 -17.21 -1.07 41.09
CA ILE A 452 -15.85 -0.52 41.02
C ILE A 452 -15.02 -1.12 42.14
N TYR A 453 -13.91 -1.76 41.78
CA TYR A 453 -13.03 -2.51 42.68
C TYR A 453 -11.72 -1.75 42.88
N PHE A 454 -11.46 -1.34 44.12
CA PHE A 454 -10.24 -0.64 44.50
C PHE A 454 -9.30 -1.56 45.26
N ALA A 455 -8.08 -1.72 44.73
CA ALA A 455 -7.01 -2.41 45.44
C ALA A 455 -6.33 -1.52 46.49
N GLY A 456 -6.38 -0.19 46.32
CA GLY A 456 -5.74 0.81 47.18
C GLY A 456 -6.69 1.56 48.11
N ASP A 457 -6.15 2.56 48.80
CA ASP A 457 -6.91 3.50 49.65
C ASP A 457 -7.97 4.28 48.86
N ALA A 458 -8.97 4.78 49.57
CA ALA A 458 -10.01 5.62 48.98
C ALA A 458 -9.41 6.89 48.33
N PRO A 459 -9.85 7.28 47.11
CA PRO A 459 -9.33 8.46 46.44
C PRO A 459 -9.50 9.73 47.28
N ALA A 460 -8.43 10.51 47.42
CA ALA A 460 -8.43 11.75 48.19
C ALA A 460 -9.37 12.80 47.58
N ASN A 461 -9.46 12.85 46.25
CA ASN A 461 -10.35 13.74 45.52
C ASN A 461 -11.36 12.92 44.72
N TRP A 462 -12.57 12.79 45.27
CA TRP A 462 -13.74 12.19 44.62
C TRP A 462 -14.87 13.23 44.52
N TYR A 463 -15.44 13.39 43.34
CA TYR A 463 -16.49 14.38 43.07
C TYR A 463 -17.87 13.73 43.09
N ALA A 464 -18.88 14.43 43.63
CA ALA A 464 -20.20 13.85 43.87
C ALA A 464 -20.90 13.36 42.58
N ASN A 465 -20.62 13.98 41.44
CA ASN A 465 -21.17 13.61 40.13
C ASN A 465 -20.23 12.70 39.31
N THR A 466 -19.21 12.08 39.91
CA THR A 466 -18.36 11.07 39.24
C THR A 466 -19.19 9.92 38.65
N LEU A 467 -20.30 9.57 39.31
CA LEU A 467 -21.25 8.50 38.94
C LEU A 467 -22.66 9.05 38.62
N GLU A 468 -22.75 10.24 38.02
CA GLU A 468 -24.03 10.82 37.59
C GLU A 468 -24.79 9.84 36.66
N ASP A 469 -26.10 9.68 36.89
CA ASP A 469 -26.98 8.73 36.18
C ASP A 469 -26.41 7.30 36.10
N THR A 470 -25.76 6.85 37.19
CA THR A 470 -25.12 5.54 37.33
C THR A 470 -25.45 4.97 38.72
N ASP A 471 -26.68 4.46 38.88
CA ASP A 471 -27.32 4.25 40.19
C ASP A 471 -27.15 2.84 40.78
N MET A 472 -26.70 1.85 40.01
CA MET A 472 -26.57 0.45 40.43
C MET A 472 -25.17 0.08 40.97
N VAL A 473 -24.27 1.05 41.14
CA VAL A 473 -22.86 0.81 41.43
C VAL A 473 -22.61 0.51 42.90
N THR A 474 -21.93 -0.60 43.16
CA THR A 474 -21.30 -0.91 44.46
C THR A 474 -19.80 -0.63 44.39
N ILE A 475 -19.27 0.02 45.44
CA ILE A 475 -17.83 0.22 45.61
C ILE A 475 -17.27 -0.92 46.45
N TYR A 476 -16.29 -1.62 45.91
CA TYR A 476 -15.58 -2.70 46.59
C TYR A 476 -14.15 -2.24 46.87
N TYR A 477 -13.64 -2.53 48.06
CA TYR A 477 -12.27 -2.16 48.44
C TYR A 477 -11.60 -3.26 49.27
N ASN A 478 -10.30 -3.44 49.08
CA ASN A 478 -9.54 -4.48 49.77
C ASN A 478 -9.46 -4.27 51.28
N GLU A 479 -9.49 -5.36 52.04
CA GLU A 479 -9.29 -5.33 53.50
C GLU A 479 -7.92 -4.71 53.84
N GLY A 480 -7.89 -3.83 54.83
CA GLY A 480 -6.68 -3.12 55.25
C GLY A 480 -6.43 -1.79 54.54
N THR A 481 -7.22 -1.45 53.50
CA THR A 481 -7.20 -0.11 52.89
C THR A 481 -7.95 0.92 53.76
N SER A 482 -7.58 2.18 53.62
CA SER A 482 -8.01 3.30 54.45
C SER A 482 -8.83 4.35 53.66
N GLY A 483 -9.55 5.20 54.39
CA GLY A 483 -10.30 6.32 53.80
C GLY A 483 -11.75 6.02 53.41
N TRP A 484 -12.20 4.77 53.48
CA TRP A 484 -13.57 4.36 53.10
C TRP A 484 -14.63 4.66 54.16
N THR A 485 -15.83 5.04 53.72
CA THR A 485 -17.06 5.12 54.52
C THR A 485 -18.16 4.28 53.85
N ASN A 486 -19.16 3.81 54.61
CA ASN A 486 -20.34 3.14 54.02
C ASN A 486 -21.64 3.84 54.47
N PRO A 487 -22.40 4.48 53.56
CA PRO A 487 -22.14 4.60 52.12
C PRO A 487 -20.92 5.49 51.81
N TRP A 488 -20.28 5.25 50.66
CA TRP A 488 -19.24 6.11 50.08
C TRP A 488 -19.89 6.99 49.02
N TYR A 489 -19.95 8.31 49.24
CA TYR A 489 -20.61 9.26 48.34
C TYR A 489 -22.02 8.82 47.89
N GLY A 490 -22.79 8.21 48.81
CA GLY A 490 -24.15 7.76 48.53
C GLY A 490 -24.26 6.41 47.82
N ARG A 491 -23.15 5.68 47.65
CA ARG A 491 -23.11 4.31 47.09
C ARG A 491 -22.74 3.30 48.18
N PRO A 492 -23.25 2.05 48.13
CA PRO A 492 -22.79 0.99 49.02
C PRO A 492 -21.29 0.80 48.87
N ALA A 493 -20.55 0.81 49.99
CA ALA A 493 -19.12 0.56 50.02
C ALA A 493 -18.84 -0.64 50.91
N ILE A 494 -18.37 -1.73 50.31
CA ILE A 494 -18.30 -3.03 50.95
C ILE A 494 -16.84 -3.48 50.97
N VAL A 495 -16.38 -3.93 52.14
CA VAL A 495 -15.08 -4.60 52.25
C VAL A 495 -15.14 -5.81 51.34
N ASN A 496 -14.23 -5.83 50.41
CA ASN A 496 -14.13 -6.89 49.46
C ASN A 496 -13.48 -8.11 50.10
N HIS A 497 -14.31 -8.97 50.72
CA HIS A 497 -13.87 -10.26 51.25
C HIS A 497 -13.66 -11.31 50.15
N GLY A 498 -13.91 -10.95 48.87
CA GLY A 498 -13.98 -11.87 47.74
C GLY A 498 -13.17 -11.52 46.48
N ASP A 499 -12.64 -10.29 46.34
CA ASP A 499 -11.70 -9.90 45.27
C ASP A 499 -10.43 -9.20 45.80
N GLY A 500 -10.05 -9.51 47.05
CA GLY A 500 -8.65 -9.45 47.47
C GLY A 500 -7.75 -10.45 46.71
N LEU A 501 -8.25 -11.06 45.63
CA LEU A 501 -7.57 -11.94 44.70
C LEU A 501 -6.62 -11.13 43.83
N LYS A 502 -5.35 -11.04 44.20
CA LYS A 502 -4.32 -10.48 43.33
C LYS A 502 -4.02 -11.51 42.23
N PHE A 503 -4.80 -11.46 41.15
CA PHE A 503 -4.49 -12.19 39.92
C PHE A 503 -3.26 -11.54 39.28
N THR A 504 -2.20 -12.31 39.06
CA THR A 504 -0.95 -11.85 38.44
C THR A 504 -0.54 -12.85 37.39
N TRP A 505 -0.40 -12.38 36.16
CA TRP A 505 0.09 -13.17 35.04
C TRP A 505 1.01 -12.28 34.22
N ALA A 506 2.31 -12.56 34.28
CA ALA A 506 3.27 -11.87 33.46
C ALA A 506 3.06 -12.25 31.99
N THR A 507 3.23 -11.31 31.07
CA THR A 507 3.30 -11.60 29.64
C THR A 507 4.38 -12.66 29.40
N PRO A 508 4.04 -13.84 28.88
CA PRO A 508 5.02 -14.87 28.60
C PRO A 508 6.01 -14.43 27.53
N ALA A 509 7.23 -14.95 27.58
CA ALA A 509 8.16 -14.83 26.46
C ALA A 509 7.57 -15.51 25.20
N PRO A 510 7.87 -15.00 24.00
CA PRO A 510 7.43 -15.64 22.75
C PRO A 510 7.86 -17.10 22.69
N ILE A 511 7.02 -17.94 22.08
CA ILE A 511 7.36 -19.33 21.76
C ILE A 511 7.29 -19.55 20.26
N TYR A 512 7.93 -20.60 19.76
CA TYR A 512 7.78 -20.99 18.36
C TYR A 512 6.51 -21.85 18.17
N ALA A 513 5.84 -21.71 17.03
CA ALA A 513 4.71 -22.55 16.61
C ALA A 513 5.07 -24.04 16.80
N GLY A 514 4.12 -24.94 17.04
CA GLY A 514 4.48 -26.34 17.33
C GLY A 514 5.00 -26.60 18.76
N THR A 515 5.43 -25.58 19.51
CA THR A 515 5.76 -25.71 20.94
C THR A 515 4.46 -25.84 21.76
N PRO A 516 4.26 -26.94 22.51
CA PRO A 516 3.07 -27.09 23.33
C PRO A 516 3.08 -26.12 24.52
N LEU A 517 1.94 -25.49 24.83
CA LEU A 517 1.80 -24.58 25.98
C LEU A 517 2.17 -25.29 27.29
N GLY A 518 3.15 -24.73 28.00
CA GLY A 518 3.70 -25.30 29.22
C GLY A 518 3.49 -24.43 30.46
N ALA A 519 4.11 -24.85 31.56
CA ALA A 519 4.06 -24.14 32.83
C ALA A 519 4.79 -22.77 32.82
N GLU A 520 5.49 -22.43 31.74
CA GLU A 520 6.11 -21.12 31.56
C GLU A 520 5.14 -20.09 30.96
N GLN A 521 4.20 -20.53 30.11
CA GLN A 521 3.16 -19.68 29.54
C GLN A 521 1.90 -19.67 30.42
N LEU A 522 1.56 -20.81 31.04
CA LEU A 522 0.35 -21.00 31.85
C LEU A 522 0.67 -20.91 33.34
N ASN A 523 1.16 -19.75 33.78
CA ASN A 523 1.68 -19.52 35.13
C ASN A 523 0.98 -18.39 35.89
N ALA A 524 -0.28 -18.08 35.55
CA ALA A 524 -1.08 -17.16 36.33
C ALA A 524 -1.08 -17.54 37.82
N THR A 525 -1.00 -16.55 38.69
CA THR A 525 -1.02 -16.71 40.14
C THR A 525 -2.14 -15.88 40.74
N VAL A 526 -2.70 -16.37 41.85
CA VAL A 526 -3.64 -15.64 42.68
C VAL A 526 -3.19 -15.81 44.13
N ASN A 527 -3.37 -14.78 44.95
CA ASN A 527 -2.90 -14.75 46.34
C ASN A 527 -3.78 -15.53 47.35
N VAL A 528 -4.66 -16.43 46.89
CA VAL A 528 -5.40 -17.37 47.74
C VAL A 528 -5.42 -18.77 47.10
N PRO A 529 -5.66 -19.85 47.88
CA PRO A 529 -5.79 -21.21 47.35
C PRO A 529 -6.99 -21.38 46.41
N GLY A 530 -6.78 -22.08 45.30
CA GLY A 530 -7.80 -22.34 44.29
C GLY A 530 -7.25 -23.12 43.10
N SER A 531 -8.02 -23.18 42.02
CA SER A 531 -7.66 -23.91 40.81
C SER A 531 -7.81 -23.02 39.57
N PHE A 532 -6.89 -23.18 38.60
CA PHE A 532 -6.96 -22.49 37.32
C PHE A 532 -7.49 -23.40 36.21
N LYS A 533 -8.24 -22.80 35.30
CA LYS A 533 -8.62 -23.37 34.00
C LYS A 533 -8.13 -22.43 32.90
N TYR A 534 -7.18 -22.91 32.10
CA TYR A 534 -6.59 -22.17 30.99
C TYR A 534 -7.29 -22.47 29.66
N SER A 535 -7.34 -21.47 28.78
CA SER A 535 -7.82 -21.59 27.40
C SER A 535 -6.98 -20.68 26.49
N PRO A 536 -6.17 -21.23 25.56
CA PRO A 536 -5.93 -22.65 25.33
C PRO A 536 -5.26 -23.36 26.52
N GLY A 537 -5.43 -24.69 26.60
CA GLY A 537 -5.03 -25.48 27.77
C GLY A 537 -3.57 -25.96 27.73
N PHE A 538 -3.10 -26.54 28.83
CA PHE A 538 -1.77 -27.16 28.90
C PHE A 538 -1.62 -28.23 27.80
N GLY A 539 -0.52 -28.16 27.05
CA GLY A 539 -0.24 -29.07 25.93
C GLY A 539 -0.89 -28.66 24.60
N THR A 540 -1.68 -27.58 24.53
CA THR A 540 -2.18 -27.07 23.25
C THR A 540 -1.01 -26.58 22.38
N ILE A 541 -1.04 -26.94 21.11
CA ILE A 541 -0.11 -26.45 20.09
C ILE A 541 -0.84 -25.38 19.27
N LEU A 542 -0.18 -24.23 19.08
CA LEU A 542 -0.70 -23.08 18.34
C LEU A 542 0.13 -22.86 17.07
N ASP A 543 -0.52 -22.40 16.01
CA ASP A 543 0.14 -22.00 14.77
C ASP A 543 0.80 -20.62 14.95
N ALA A 544 1.54 -20.13 13.96
CA ALA A 544 2.16 -18.80 14.03
C ALA A 544 1.09 -17.69 14.20
N GLY A 545 1.39 -16.67 15.00
CA GLY A 545 0.52 -15.53 15.23
C GLY A 545 0.44 -15.12 16.70
N THR A 546 -0.40 -14.14 16.99
CA THR A 546 -0.58 -13.62 18.35
C THR A 546 -1.87 -14.16 18.95
N TYR A 547 -1.78 -14.74 20.15
CA TYR A 547 -2.89 -15.42 20.81
C TYR A 547 -3.18 -14.82 22.17
N VAL A 548 -4.47 -14.67 22.47
CA VAL A 548 -4.94 -14.34 23.82
C VAL A 548 -5.00 -15.64 24.64
N LEU A 549 -4.13 -15.77 25.64
CA LEU A 549 -4.23 -16.82 26.64
C LEU A 549 -5.18 -16.34 27.75
N ASN A 550 -6.22 -17.12 28.02
CA ASN A 550 -7.19 -16.83 29.07
C ASN A 550 -6.99 -17.79 30.24
N ALA A 551 -7.16 -17.31 31.47
CA ALA A 551 -7.15 -18.14 32.66
C ALA A 551 -8.33 -17.74 33.55
N ALA A 552 -9.16 -18.73 33.88
CA ALA A 552 -10.24 -18.58 34.85
C ALA A 552 -9.82 -19.27 36.16
N PHE A 553 -9.84 -18.53 37.26
CA PHE A 553 -9.52 -19.01 38.59
C PHE A 553 -10.80 -19.28 39.39
N THR A 554 -10.90 -20.47 39.98
CA THR A 554 -11.96 -20.85 40.93
C THR A 554 -11.36 -21.02 42.32
N PRO A 555 -11.65 -20.12 43.27
CA PRO A 555 -11.20 -20.22 44.66
C PRO A 555 -11.73 -21.47 45.39
N GLU A 556 -10.97 -22.00 46.35
CA GLU A 556 -11.45 -23.08 47.22
C GLU A 556 -12.46 -22.58 48.28
N ASP A 557 -12.31 -21.34 48.74
CA ASP A 557 -13.24 -20.72 49.70
C ASP A 557 -14.43 -20.09 48.95
N PRO A 558 -15.67 -20.56 49.20
CA PRO A 558 -16.87 -20.13 48.49
C PRO A 558 -17.28 -18.67 48.76
N ASN A 559 -16.60 -17.98 49.69
CA ASN A 559 -16.80 -16.55 49.92
C ASN A 559 -16.07 -15.67 48.89
N TYR A 560 -15.13 -16.23 48.12
CA TYR A 560 -14.45 -15.54 47.01
C TYR A 560 -15.15 -15.81 45.68
N LYS A 561 -15.23 -14.77 44.84
CA LYS A 561 -15.76 -14.92 43.48
C LYS A 561 -14.67 -15.48 42.57
N SER A 562 -15.08 -16.19 41.52
CA SER A 562 -14.14 -16.60 40.47
C SER A 562 -13.67 -15.37 39.69
N VAL A 563 -12.38 -15.30 39.38
CA VAL A 563 -11.77 -14.20 38.62
C VAL A 563 -11.12 -14.75 37.36
N SER A 564 -10.98 -13.93 36.33
CA SER A 564 -10.30 -14.29 35.10
C SER A 564 -9.32 -13.21 34.67
N GLY A 565 -8.23 -13.61 34.04
CA GLY A 565 -7.29 -12.69 33.41
C GLY A 565 -6.80 -13.24 32.07
N ALA A 566 -6.22 -12.36 31.28
CA ALA A 566 -5.67 -12.71 29.98
C ALA A 566 -4.28 -12.08 29.78
N VAL A 567 -3.44 -12.77 29.02
CA VAL A 567 -2.14 -12.28 28.54
C VAL A 567 -1.97 -12.62 27.08
N MET A 568 -1.16 -11.83 26.37
CA MET A 568 -0.80 -12.13 24.99
C MET A 568 0.39 -13.08 24.95
N LEU A 569 0.29 -14.07 24.09
CA LEU A 569 1.40 -14.91 23.68
C LEU A 569 1.67 -14.66 22.21
N GLU A 570 2.87 -14.18 21.91
CA GLU A 570 3.40 -14.21 20.55
C GLU A 570 3.89 -15.62 20.25
N VAL A 571 3.29 -16.25 19.26
CA VAL A 571 3.74 -17.53 18.70
C VAL A 571 4.46 -17.22 17.41
N LEU A 572 5.78 -17.13 17.49
CA LEU A 572 6.63 -16.94 16.32
C LEU A 572 6.46 -18.14 15.38
N PRO A 573 6.44 -17.96 14.05
CA PRO A 573 6.47 -19.09 13.14
C PRO A 573 7.67 -20.00 13.46
N LEU A 574 7.48 -21.32 13.38
CA LEU A 574 8.61 -22.24 13.42
C LEU A 574 9.41 -21.97 12.14
N GLY A 575 10.53 -21.26 12.31
CA GLY A 575 11.43 -20.90 11.23
C GLY A 575 12.14 -22.12 10.63
N LEU A 576 13.19 -21.83 9.86
CA LEU A 576 14.08 -22.83 9.29
C LEU A 576 14.44 -23.92 10.31
N ALA A 577 14.49 -25.17 9.85
CA ALA A 577 15.02 -26.27 10.67
C ALA A 577 16.53 -26.08 10.80
N TYR A 578 17.06 -26.23 12.02
CA TYR A 578 18.49 -26.17 12.29
C TYR A 578 19.02 -27.49 12.88
N THR A 579 20.26 -27.81 12.54
CA THR A 579 21.10 -28.75 13.28
C THR A 579 22.07 -27.96 14.16
N TYR A 580 22.00 -28.17 15.48
CA TYR A 580 22.86 -27.49 16.45
C TYR A 580 24.15 -28.27 16.71
N ASN A 581 25.28 -27.60 16.59
CA ASN A 581 26.61 -28.19 16.76
C ASN A 581 27.17 -27.84 18.15
N ALA A 582 27.89 -28.77 18.78
CA ALA A 582 28.48 -28.60 20.11
C ALA A 582 29.54 -27.47 20.22
N ASN A 583 29.92 -26.85 19.10
CA ASN A 583 30.84 -25.72 19.02
C ASN A 583 30.13 -24.34 19.04
N GLY A 584 28.82 -24.29 19.33
CA GLY A 584 28.05 -23.05 19.38
C GLY A 584 27.62 -22.54 17.99
N THR A 585 27.56 -23.41 16.99
CA THR A 585 27.09 -23.06 15.63
C THR A 585 25.84 -23.82 15.25
N ALA A 586 25.03 -23.24 14.37
CA ALA A 586 23.85 -23.86 13.77
C ALA A 586 24.04 -24.02 12.25
N THR A 587 23.46 -25.08 11.70
CA THR A 587 23.39 -25.34 10.25
C THR A 587 21.93 -25.42 9.85
N VAL A 588 21.51 -24.66 8.83
CA VAL A 588 20.16 -24.75 8.28
C VAL A 588 19.98 -26.13 7.65
N SER A 589 19.15 -26.98 8.26
CA SER A 589 18.83 -28.32 7.76
C SER A 589 17.55 -28.37 6.93
N GLY A 590 16.79 -27.28 6.86
CA GLY A 590 15.76 -27.09 5.85
C GLY A 590 14.70 -26.06 6.23
N ILE A 591 13.56 -26.12 5.55
CA ILE A 591 12.47 -25.13 5.66
C ILE A 591 11.70 -25.19 6.98
N GLY A 592 11.96 -26.21 7.82
CA GLY A 592 11.27 -26.32 9.10
C GLY A 592 9.77 -26.46 8.89
N THR A 593 8.98 -25.56 9.47
CA THR A 593 7.53 -25.54 9.25
C THR A 593 7.06 -24.39 8.34
N LEU A 594 7.96 -23.72 7.63
CA LEU A 594 7.64 -22.68 6.66
C LEU A 594 7.10 -23.31 5.36
N SER A 595 6.00 -24.06 5.42
CA SER A 595 5.50 -24.80 4.24
C SER A 595 4.80 -23.92 3.19
N GLU A 596 4.55 -22.64 3.50
CA GLU A 596 3.84 -21.69 2.62
C GLU A 596 4.60 -20.39 2.32
N GLU A 597 5.78 -20.17 2.92
CA GLU A 597 6.57 -18.95 2.66
C GLU A 597 7.22 -18.98 1.27
N THR A 598 7.16 -17.84 0.59
CA THR A 598 7.82 -17.60 -0.70
C THR A 598 9.15 -16.87 -0.52
N GLU A 599 9.35 -16.15 0.59
CA GLU A 599 10.58 -15.39 0.84
C GLU A 599 11.21 -15.84 2.17
N ILE A 600 12.50 -16.14 2.16
CA ILE A 600 13.22 -16.63 3.34
C ILE A 600 14.42 -15.75 3.62
N GLU A 601 14.48 -15.19 4.83
CA GLU A 601 15.69 -14.59 5.40
C GLU A 601 16.33 -15.55 6.42
N ILE A 602 17.57 -15.94 6.18
CA ILE A 602 18.32 -16.75 7.14
C ILE A 602 18.93 -15.79 8.19
N PRO A 603 18.68 -15.98 9.50
CA PRO A 603 19.22 -15.10 10.53
C PRO A 603 20.70 -15.38 10.81
N GLU A 604 21.45 -14.40 11.35
CA GLU A 604 22.85 -14.59 11.73
C GLU A 604 23.05 -15.49 12.96
N THR A 605 22.04 -15.52 13.84
CA THR A 605 22.05 -16.31 15.07
C THR A 605 20.67 -16.90 15.34
N VAL A 606 20.62 -18.02 16.08
CA VAL A 606 19.39 -18.68 16.52
C VAL A 606 19.55 -19.11 17.98
N GLU A 607 18.51 -18.95 18.79
CA GLU A 607 18.50 -19.39 20.18
C GLU A 607 17.89 -20.81 20.30
N TYR A 608 18.50 -21.68 21.11
CA TYR A 608 17.99 -23.01 21.42
C TYR A 608 18.35 -23.41 22.86
N ASN A 609 17.34 -23.79 23.66
CA ASN A 609 17.48 -24.14 25.09
C ASN A 609 18.19 -23.06 25.94
N GLY A 610 17.97 -21.78 25.66
CA GLY A 610 18.59 -20.66 26.38
C GLY A 610 20.05 -20.37 25.98
N GLU A 611 20.54 -20.99 24.91
CA GLU A 611 21.87 -20.74 24.35
C GLU A 611 21.77 -20.19 22.91
N ILE A 612 22.63 -19.21 22.58
CA ILE A 612 22.67 -18.58 21.25
C ILE A 612 23.70 -19.29 20.38
N TYR A 613 23.29 -19.72 19.17
CA TYR A 613 24.11 -20.38 18.17
C TYR A 613 24.29 -19.46 16.95
N SER A 614 25.51 -19.34 16.43
CA SER A 614 25.75 -18.62 15.17
C SER A 614 25.43 -19.49 13.96
N VAL A 615 24.62 -19.00 13.02
CA VAL A 615 24.22 -19.75 11.81
C VAL A 615 25.35 -19.67 10.80
N THR A 616 26.06 -20.77 10.58
CA THR A 616 27.32 -20.75 9.81
C THR A 616 27.30 -21.57 8.52
N ALA A 617 26.23 -22.32 8.27
CA ALA A 617 26.12 -23.17 7.08
C ALA A 617 24.67 -23.45 6.68
N ILE A 618 24.47 -23.74 5.39
CA ILE A 618 23.27 -24.39 4.85
C ILE A 618 23.60 -25.85 4.55
N GLY A 619 22.81 -26.77 5.08
CA GLY A 619 23.02 -28.21 5.02
C GLY A 619 22.73 -28.84 3.66
N GLU A 620 23.08 -30.11 3.52
CA GLU A 620 22.75 -30.92 2.34
C GLU A 620 21.22 -31.04 2.18
N ALA A 621 20.73 -30.81 0.96
CA ALA A 621 19.32 -30.89 0.57
C ALA A 621 18.34 -30.04 1.40
N ALA A 622 18.81 -28.99 2.09
CA ALA A 622 18.02 -28.20 3.03
C ALA A 622 16.69 -27.68 2.45
N PHE A 623 16.70 -27.16 1.23
CA PHE A 623 15.54 -26.62 0.51
C PHE A 623 15.15 -27.47 -0.72
N LYS A 624 15.66 -28.70 -0.82
CA LYS A 624 15.46 -29.54 -2.01
C LYS A 624 13.98 -29.75 -2.35
N ASP A 625 13.65 -29.60 -3.62
CA ASP A 625 12.32 -29.73 -4.23
C ASP A 625 11.26 -28.77 -3.63
N ASN A 626 11.67 -27.70 -2.94
CA ASN A 626 10.74 -26.68 -2.48
C ASN A 626 10.33 -25.76 -3.64
N THR A 627 9.11 -25.93 -4.14
CA THR A 627 8.55 -25.15 -5.25
C THR A 627 7.84 -23.88 -4.80
N THR A 628 7.83 -23.50 -3.52
CA THR A 628 7.15 -22.28 -3.04
C THR A 628 8.12 -21.10 -2.94
N LEU A 629 9.39 -21.38 -2.67
CA LEU A 629 10.44 -20.38 -2.48
C LEU A 629 10.70 -19.57 -3.75
N THR A 630 10.59 -18.25 -3.66
CA THR A 630 10.86 -17.23 -4.68
C THR A 630 12.07 -16.36 -4.35
N HIS A 631 12.35 -16.08 -3.07
CA HIS A 631 13.50 -15.27 -2.63
C HIS A 631 14.22 -15.89 -1.42
N VAL A 632 15.57 -15.82 -1.40
CA VAL A 632 16.39 -16.25 -0.25
C VAL A 632 17.51 -15.25 0.04
N GLN A 633 17.53 -14.70 1.27
CA GLN A 633 18.64 -13.89 1.77
C GLN A 633 19.53 -14.71 2.71
N ILE A 634 20.81 -14.81 2.38
CA ILE A 634 21.83 -15.52 3.16
C ILE A 634 22.71 -14.50 3.90
N PRO A 635 22.89 -14.60 5.24
CA PRO A 635 23.60 -13.60 6.03
C PRO A 635 25.12 -13.85 6.04
N ASP A 636 25.90 -12.81 6.35
CA ASP A 636 27.38 -12.84 6.36
C ASP A 636 27.98 -13.90 7.29
N SER A 637 27.23 -14.39 8.28
CA SER A 637 27.64 -15.49 9.16
C SER A 637 27.76 -16.84 8.45
N VAL A 638 27.07 -17.05 7.32
CA VAL A 638 27.06 -18.32 6.57
C VAL A 638 28.30 -18.46 5.70
N THR A 639 29.09 -19.50 5.93
CA THR A 639 30.38 -19.73 5.24
C THR A 639 30.37 -20.90 4.26
N SER A 640 29.34 -21.77 4.29
CA SER A 640 29.25 -22.94 3.40
C SER A 640 27.82 -23.37 3.07
N ILE A 641 27.63 -23.89 1.86
CA ILE A 641 26.36 -24.43 1.34
C ILE A 641 26.55 -25.90 0.92
N GLY A 642 25.71 -26.78 1.46
CA GLY A 642 25.73 -28.22 1.26
C GLY A 642 25.24 -28.67 -0.12
N SER A 643 25.43 -29.95 -0.43
CA SER A 643 25.04 -30.49 -1.75
C SER A 643 23.53 -30.54 -1.92
N GLU A 644 23.07 -30.30 -3.16
CA GLU A 644 21.64 -30.26 -3.51
C GLU A 644 20.77 -29.32 -2.65
N ALA A 645 21.37 -28.36 -1.93
CA ALA A 645 20.66 -27.54 -0.95
C ALA A 645 19.42 -26.81 -1.51
N PHE A 646 19.43 -26.42 -2.79
CA PHE A 646 18.30 -25.78 -3.47
C PHE A 646 17.87 -26.53 -4.75
N ARG A 647 18.21 -27.82 -4.86
CA ARG A 647 17.93 -28.62 -6.05
C ARG A 647 16.42 -28.77 -6.22
N GLY A 648 15.85 -28.38 -7.35
CA GLY A 648 14.40 -28.52 -7.60
C GLY A 648 13.54 -27.37 -7.07
N CYS A 649 14.13 -26.26 -6.60
CA CYS A 649 13.40 -25.05 -6.24
C CYS A 649 12.92 -24.28 -7.49
N THR A 650 11.87 -24.75 -8.15
CA THR A 650 11.49 -24.27 -9.50
C THR A 650 10.98 -22.84 -9.57
N ASN A 651 10.53 -22.27 -8.44
CA ASN A 651 10.00 -20.90 -8.39
C ASN A 651 10.99 -19.88 -7.81
N LEU A 652 12.23 -20.29 -7.48
CA LEU A 652 13.24 -19.40 -6.91
C LEU A 652 13.71 -18.39 -7.96
N GLN A 653 13.40 -17.11 -7.73
CA GLN A 653 13.71 -16.00 -8.64
C GLN A 653 14.99 -15.28 -8.23
N GLU A 654 15.25 -15.14 -6.92
CA GLU A 654 16.38 -14.37 -6.41
C GLU A 654 17.03 -15.04 -5.19
N MET A 655 18.37 -15.00 -5.14
CA MET A 655 19.16 -15.44 -3.99
C MET A 655 20.29 -14.43 -3.74
N ILE A 656 20.24 -13.77 -2.59
CA ILE A 656 21.26 -12.82 -2.16
C ILE A 656 22.33 -13.58 -1.36
N MET A 657 23.54 -13.69 -1.93
CA MET A 657 24.67 -14.37 -1.31
C MET A 657 25.67 -13.38 -0.69
N PRO A 658 26.16 -13.65 0.54
CA PRO A 658 27.15 -12.83 1.20
C PRO A 658 28.56 -13.19 0.71
N ASN A 659 29.50 -12.25 0.87
CA ASN A 659 30.90 -12.45 0.48
C ASN A 659 31.63 -13.53 1.33
N SER A 660 31.02 -13.96 2.43
CA SER A 660 31.57 -14.93 3.38
C SER A 660 31.42 -16.40 2.93
N VAL A 661 30.60 -16.70 1.92
CA VAL A 661 30.45 -18.08 1.40
C VAL A 661 31.70 -18.49 0.64
N THR A 662 32.47 -19.43 1.20
CA THR A 662 33.75 -19.90 0.62
C THR A 662 33.71 -21.32 0.07
N ARG A 663 32.59 -22.05 0.24
CA ARG A 663 32.46 -23.44 -0.21
C ARG A 663 31.01 -23.82 -0.58
N ILE A 664 30.80 -24.25 -1.84
CA ILE A 664 29.54 -24.79 -2.38
C ILE A 664 29.83 -26.20 -2.94
N ASN A 665 29.16 -27.24 -2.42
CA ASN A 665 29.42 -28.63 -2.80
C ASN A 665 28.44 -29.13 -3.90
N TRP A 666 28.77 -29.03 -5.18
CA TRP A 666 27.85 -29.38 -6.29
C TRP A 666 27.83 -30.87 -6.69
N ALA A 667 26.63 -31.45 -6.83
CA ALA A 667 26.30 -32.49 -7.81
C ALA A 667 24.93 -32.14 -8.42
N ALA A 668 24.83 -32.21 -9.76
CA ALA A 668 23.85 -31.51 -10.60
C ALA A 668 22.37 -31.92 -10.45
#